data_AF-A0A480N3B8-F1
#
_entry.id   AF-A0A480N3B8-F1
#
_cell.length_a   1.000
_cell.length_b   1.000
_cell.length_c   1.000
_cell.angle_alpha   90.00
_cell.angle_beta   90.00
_cell.angle_gamma   90.00
#
_symmetry.space_group_name_H-M   'P 1'
#
loop_
_entity.id
_entity.type
_entity.pdbx_description
1 polymer ?
#
loop_
_entity_poly.entity_id
_entity_poly.type
_entity_poly.pdbx_seq_one_letter_code
_entity_poly.pdbx_strand_id
1 'polypeptide(L)'
;MDRMASSMKQVPNPLPKVLSRRGVGAGMEAAERESFERTQTVSINKAINTQEVAVKEKHARTCILGTHHEKGAQTFWSVVNRLPLSSNAVLCWKFCHVFHKLLRDGHPNVLKDSLRYKNELSDMSRMWGHLSEGYGQLCSTYLTLLRTKMEYHTKNPRFPGNLQMSDRQLDEAGESDVNNFFQLTVEMFDYLECELNLFQTVFNSLDMSRSVSVTTAGQCRLAPLIQVILDCSHLYDYTVKLLFKLHSCLPADTLQGHRDRFMEQFTKLKDLFYRSSNLQYFKRLIQIPQLPENPPNFLRASALSEHISPVVVIPAEASSPDSEPVSEKDDLMDMDASQQNSFDSKFDDIFGSSSSSDPFNFNSQNGVNKDEKDHLIDQLYKEISGLKAQLENMKTESQRAVLQLKGRVSELEAELAEQQHLRQQAADESEFLRAELDELKKKREDTEKAQRSLTEIERKAQANEQRYSRLKEKYSELVQNHADLLRKNAEVTKQVSVARQAQVDLEREKKELEDSFQRISDQAQRKTQEQTEVLESLKQELATSKQELQIVQGSLETSAQSEAKWTAQIAELEKERGSLVNAVARQEEQLSALQEQLEYTQLKLSSTQESICQLAKDQRKILLAESRRAAEQVVQEALRQFEEPTLFSCAGSAGALPLASLQVHPYSLLLFSVGLEPHVTPLSGLPRPAAHWDRLEVPKCHLRSVQ
;
A
#
# COMPACT_ATOMS: atom_id res chain seq x y z
N MET A 1 -6.74 45.15 81.27
CA MET A 1 -7.48 45.80 82.38
C MET A 1 -7.50 47.29 82.13
N ASP A 2 -8.54 47.95 82.63
CA ASP A 2 -8.69 49.40 82.84
C ASP A 2 -8.55 50.44 81.73
N ARG A 3 -9.27 51.54 81.98
CA ARG A 3 -9.44 52.74 81.16
C ARG A 3 -8.42 53.81 81.57
N MET A 4 -8.05 54.71 80.67
CA MET A 4 -8.37 56.17 80.73
C MET A 4 -8.14 56.73 79.31
N ALA A 5 -9.11 57.34 78.63
CA ALA A 5 -9.85 58.57 78.94
C ALA A 5 -8.99 59.84 78.79
N SER A 6 -9.12 60.50 77.64
CA SER A 6 -8.86 61.94 77.47
C SER A 6 -10.05 62.56 76.72
N SER A 7 -10.33 63.83 76.96
CA SER A 7 -11.60 64.48 76.62
C SER A 7 -11.40 65.94 76.20
N MET A 8 -11.89 66.29 75.02
CA MET A 8 -12.29 67.67 74.71
C MET A 8 -13.77 67.71 74.32
N LYS A 9 -14.45 68.79 74.70
CA LYS A 9 -15.91 68.94 74.70
C LYS A 9 -16.37 70.04 73.74
N GLN A 10 -17.58 69.86 73.21
CA GLN A 10 -18.47 70.91 72.68
C GLN A 10 -17.96 71.61 71.40
N VAL A 11 -18.79 72.20 70.54
CA VAL A 11 -20.20 72.62 70.63
C VAL A 11 -21.04 71.93 69.53
N PRO A 12 -22.33 71.58 69.76
CA PRO A 12 -23.16 70.89 68.77
C PRO A 12 -23.82 71.84 67.75
N ASN A 13 -24.15 71.30 66.56
CA ASN A 13 -24.98 71.96 65.54
C ASN A 13 -26.19 71.04 65.20
N PRO A 14 -27.46 71.49 65.26
CA PRO A 14 -28.61 70.60 65.19
C PRO A 14 -29.01 70.26 63.75
N LEU A 15 -28.74 69.03 63.32
CA LEU A 15 -29.41 68.47 62.13
C LEU A 15 -30.85 68.10 62.48
N PRO A 16 -31.87 68.64 61.78
CA PRO A 16 -33.26 68.34 62.09
C PRO A 16 -33.60 66.89 61.74
N LYS A 17 -34.41 66.24 62.59
CA LYS A 17 -35.07 64.97 62.26
C LYS A 17 -36.14 65.19 61.19
N VAL A 18 -35.72 65.33 59.93
CA VAL A 18 -36.64 65.17 58.81
C VAL A 18 -37.13 63.73 58.84
N LEU A 19 -38.40 63.56 59.20
CA LEU A 19 -39.11 62.29 59.00
C LEU A 19 -39.07 61.99 57.51
N SER A 20 -38.20 61.05 57.12
CA SER A 20 -38.20 60.53 55.76
C SER A 20 -39.57 59.89 55.51
N ARG A 21 -40.41 60.58 54.74
CA ARG A 21 -41.55 59.96 54.05
C ARG A 21 -40.95 58.93 53.11
N ARG A 22 -40.79 57.70 53.60
CA ARG A 22 -40.38 56.53 52.83
C ARG A 22 -41.34 56.43 51.64
N GLY A 23 -40.86 56.83 50.46
CA GLY A 23 -41.72 57.10 49.31
C GLY A 23 -42.51 55.86 48.92
N VAL A 24 -43.84 55.94 48.93
CA VAL A 24 -44.73 54.83 48.59
C VAL A 24 -44.44 54.32 47.15
N GLY A 25 -44.03 55.22 46.25
CA GLY A 25 -43.59 54.88 44.90
C GLY A 25 -42.36 53.96 44.81
N ALA A 26 -41.41 54.01 45.76
CA ALA A 26 -40.20 53.18 45.69
C ALA A 26 -40.48 51.69 45.92
N GLY A 27 -41.61 51.33 46.55
CA GLY A 27 -42.12 49.96 46.59
C GLY A 27 -42.91 49.58 45.33
N MET A 28 -43.55 50.56 44.68
CA MET A 28 -44.36 50.38 43.47
C MET A 28 -43.47 50.12 42.25
N GLU A 29 -42.46 50.96 41.99
CA GLU A 29 -41.48 50.77 40.91
C GLU A 29 -40.76 49.41 41.02
N ALA A 30 -40.43 48.99 42.26
CA ALA A 30 -39.82 47.69 42.53
C ALA A 30 -40.78 46.52 42.25
N ALA A 31 -42.06 46.65 42.64
CA ALA A 31 -43.07 45.63 42.38
C ALA A 31 -43.46 45.52 40.90
N GLU A 32 -43.53 46.65 40.19
CA GLU A 32 -43.71 46.71 38.73
C GLU A 32 -42.54 46.04 38.01
N ARG A 33 -41.30 46.34 38.41
CA ARG A 33 -40.10 45.69 37.89
C ARG A 33 -40.12 44.17 38.13
N GLU A 34 -40.44 43.72 39.34
CA GLU A 34 -40.51 42.29 39.65
C GLU A 34 -41.65 41.61 38.87
N SER A 35 -42.79 42.28 38.68
CA SER A 35 -43.90 41.80 37.86
C SER A 35 -43.52 41.67 36.38
N PHE A 36 -42.76 42.63 35.85
CA PHE A 36 -42.17 42.58 34.51
C PHE A 36 -41.18 41.42 34.37
N GLU A 37 -40.22 41.29 35.30
CA GLU A 37 -39.21 40.23 35.28
C GLU A 37 -39.86 38.83 35.39
N ARG A 38 -40.91 38.67 36.22
CA ARG A 38 -41.74 37.45 36.26
C ARG A 38 -42.45 37.18 34.93
N THR A 39 -43.06 38.21 34.31
CA THR A 39 -43.82 38.09 33.04
C THR A 39 -42.91 37.74 31.86
N GLN A 40 -41.72 38.33 31.80
CA GLN A 40 -40.67 37.97 30.85
C GLN A 40 -40.19 36.54 31.09
N THR A 41 -39.87 36.16 32.34
CA THR A 41 -39.44 34.80 32.68
C THR A 41 -40.46 33.75 32.23
N VAL A 42 -41.75 33.97 32.46
CA VAL A 42 -42.83 33.07 32.00
C VAL A 42 -42.91 33.02 30.47
N SER A 43 -42.69 34.14 29.77
CA SER A 43 -42.76 34.19 28.31
C SER A 43 -41.56 33.53 27.64
N ILE A 44 -40.35 33.77 28.15
CA ILE A 44 -39.11 33.15 27.68
C ILE A 44 -39.18 31.63 27.86
N ASN A 45 -39.58 31.13 29.05
CA ASN A 45 -39.75 29.69 29.28
C ASN A 45 -40.90 29.06 28.46
N LYS A 46 -41.92 29.84 28.05
CA LYS A 46 -42.97 29.36 27.14
C LYS A 46 -42.56 29.39 25.67
N ALA A 47 -41.61 30.23 25.28
CA ALA A 47 -41.04 30.25 23.93
C ALA A 47 -39.93 29.19 23.77
N ILE A 48 -38.96 29.18 24.68
CA ILE A 48 -37.79 28.28 24.69
C ILE A 48 -38.12 27.10 25.63
N ASN A 49 -38.81 26.10 25.10
CA ASN A 49 -39.23 24.90 25.83
C ASN A 49 -38.86 23.61 25.07
N THR A 50 -38.85 22.48 25.76
CA THR A 50 -38.41 21.17 25.23
C THR A 50 -39.38 20.51 24.23
N GLN A 51 -40.56 21.09 23.98
CA GLN A 51 -41.57 20.51 23.09
C GLN A 51 -41.22 20.78 21.62
N GLU A 52 -41.26 19.76 20.77
CA GLU A 52 -41.01 19.89 19.32
C GLU A 52 -42.24 20.49 18.59
N VAL A 53 -42.49 21.76 18.90
CA VAL A 53 -43.56 22.62 18.38
C VAL A 53 -42.97 23.99 18.05
N ALA A 54 -43.48 24.64 17.00
CA ALA A 54 -43.10 26.01 16.65
C ALA A 54 -43.22 26.98 17.85
N VAL A 55 -42.36 27.99 17.90
CA VAL A 55 -42.41 29.03 18.93
C VAL A 55 -43.71 29.81 18.76
N LYS A 56 -44.48 29.98 19.85
CA LYS A 56 -45.76 30.70 19.81
C LYS A 56 -45.47 32.20 19.72
N GLU A 57 -45.87 32.82 18.61
CA GLU A 57 -45.58 34.23 18.30
C GLU A 57 -45.93 35.19 19.44
N LYS A 58 -47.06 34.99 20.14
CA LYS A 58 -47.40 35.84 21.30
C LYS A 58 -46.31 35.89 22.38
N HIS A 59 -45.59 34.79 22.64
CA HIS A 59 -44.50 34.77 23.61
C HIS A 59 -43.19 35.35 23.05
N ALA A 60 -42.90 35.14 21.76
CA ALA A 60 -41.78 35.82 21.10
C ALA A 60 -41.99 37.35 21.08
N ARG A 61 -43.20 37.82 20.76
CA ARG A 61 -43.61 39.23 20.81
C ARG A 61 -43.48 39.82 22.22
N THR A 62 -43.87 39.09 23.28
CA THR A 62 -43.62 39.54 24.65
C THR A 62 -42.12 39.68 24.97
N CYS A 63 -41.26 38.79 24.46
CA CYS A 63 -39.81 38.89 24.63
C CYS A 63 -39.26 40.14 23.90
N ILE A 64 -39.67 40.37 22.65
CA ILE A 64 -39.27 41.55 21.84
C ILE A 64 -39.68 42.84 22.57
N LEU A 65 -40.96 42.98 22.94
CA LEU A 65 -41.47 44.13 23.69
C LEU A 65 -40.76 44.31 25.05
N GLY A 66 -40.35 43.19 25.67
CA GLY A 66 -39.50 43.19 26.85
C GLY A 66 -38.20 43.95 26.65
N THR A 67 -37.49 43.70 25.55
CA THR A 67 -36.22 44.38 25.27
C THR A 67 -36.36 45.89 25.11
N HIS A 68 -37.48 46.36 24.55
CA HIS A 68 -37.79 47.79 24.42
C HIS A 68 -38.16 48.41 25.77
N HIS A 69 -38.88 47.69 26.62
CA HIS A 69 -39.21 48.13 27.99
C HIS A 69 -37.96 48.25 28.88
N GLU A 70 -37.06 47.26 28.88
CA GLU A 70 -35.81 47.32 29.67
C GLU A 70 -34.64 48.03 28.96
N LYS A 71 -34.83 48.48 27.72
CA LYS A 71 -33.82 49.13 26.85
C LYS A 71 -32.56 48.28 26.64
N GLY A 72 -32.68 46.96 26.63
CA GLY A 72 -31.57 45.99 26.57
C GLY A 72 -32.05 44.54 26.43
N ALA A 73 -31.21 43.58 26.77
CA ALA A 73 -31.51 42.13 26.79
C ALA A 73 -31.20 41.47 28.14
N GLN A 74 -31.16 42.25 29.22
CA GLN A 74 -30.68 41.83 30.53
C GLN A 74 -31.57 40.76 31.16
N THR A 75 -32.89 40.91 31.11
CA THR A 75 -33.85 39.90 31.60
C THR A 75 -33.83 38.66 30.71
N PHE A 76 -33.69 38.83 29.38
CA PHE A 76 -33.58 37.71 28.44
C PHE A 76 -32.39 36.80 28.80
N TRP A 77 -31.18 37.36 28.86
CA TRP A 77 -29.98 36.59 29.20
C TRP A 77 -29.99 36.06 30.64
N SER A 78 -30.53 36.81 31.61
CA SER A 78 -30.69 36.34 33.00
C SER A 78 -31.52 35.05 33.11
N VAL A 79 -32.49 34.84 32.22
CA VAL A 79 -33.31 33.61 32.17
C VAL A 79 -32.66 32.56 31.28
N VAL A 80 -32.18 32.93 30.10
CA VAL A 80 -31.57 32.02 29.11
C VAL A 80 -30.36 31.29 29.66
N ASN A 81 -29.49 31.95 30.43
CA ASN A 81 -28.29 31.33 31.03
C ASN A 81 -28.62 30.31 32.15
N ARG A 82 -29.89 30.08 32.46
CA ARG A 82 -30.38 29.01 33.36
C ARG A 82 -31.00 27.83 32.61
N LEU A 83 -31.14 27.93 31.28
CA LEU A 83 -31.67 26.87 30.44
C LEU A 83 -30.53 25.91 30.02
N PRO A 84 -30.75 24.59 29.98
CA PRO A 84 -29.73 23.62 29.59
C PRO A 84 -29.55 23.57 28.05
N LEU A 85 -29.14 24.68 27.44
CA LEU A 85 -28.95 24.83 25.99
C LEU A 85 -27.85 23.93 25.42
N SER A 86 -26.89 23.50 26.23
CA SER A 86 -25.78 22.62 25.83
C SER A 86 -26.13 21.13 25.85
N SER A 87 -27.22 20.72 26.50
CA SER A 87 -27.64 19.31 26.58
C SER A 87 -29.00 19.02 25.97
N ASN A 88 -29.75 20.05 25.54
CA ASN A 88 -31.01 19.87 24.82
C ASN A 88 -31.04 20.71 23.53
N ALA A 89 -30.92 20.03 22.39
CA ALA A 89 -30.86 20.65 21.09
C ALA A 89 -32.17 21.36 20.67
N VAL A 90 -33.35 20.93 21.18
CA VAL A 90 -34.63 21.61 20.92
C VAL A 90 -34.70 22.94 21.68
N LEU A 91 -34.19 23.00 22.92
CA LEU A 91 -34.02 24.27 23.64
C LEU A 91 -33.02 25.17 22.92
N CYS A 92 -31.87 24.65 22.48
CA CYS A 92 -30.88 25.43 21.74
C CYS A 92 -31.47 26.01 20.44
N TRP A 93 -32.18 25.20 19.67
CA TRP A 93 -32.85 25.61 18.43
C TRP A 93 -33.86 26.74 18.64
N LYS A 94 -34.72 26.60 19.66
CA LYS A 94 -35.75 27.59 19.98
C LYS A 94 -35.16 28.84 20.63
N PHE A 95 -34.06 28.72 21.38
CA PHE A 95 -33.25 29.85 21.80
C PHE A 95 -32.71 30.61 20.58
N CYS A 96 -32.08 29.93 19.62
CA CYS A 96 -31.53 30.57 18.42
C CYS A 96 -32.61 31.32 17.64
N HIS A 97 -33.80 30.74 17.51
CA HIS A 97 -34.93 31.40 16.84
C HIS A 97 -35.44 32.65 17.58
N VAL A 98 -35.67 32.56 18.89
CA VAL A 98 -36.11 33.70 19.70
C VAL A 98 -35.03 34.78 19.71
N PHE A 99 -33.76 34.41 19.81
CA PHE A 99 -32.64 35.33 19.78
C PHE A 99 -32.47 36.00 18.41
N HIS A 100 -32.70 35.32 17.28
CA HIS A 100 -32.74 35.95 15.95
C HIS A 100 -33.83 37.02 15.88
N LYS A 101 -35.06 36.71 16.32
CA LYS A 101 -36.16 37.69 16.39
C LYS A 101 -35.82 38.88 17.30
N LEU A 102 -35.08 38.66 18.39
CA LEU A 102 -34.60 39.73 19.28
C LEU A 102 -33.46 40.57 18.67
N LEU A 103 -32.55 39.96 17.91
CA LEU A 103 -31.53 40.69 17.13
C LEU A 103 -32.14 41.47 15.97
N ARG A 104 -33.29 41.01 15.44
CA ARG A 104 -33.98 41.61 14.31
C ARG A 104 -34.86 42.81 14.73
N ASP A 105 -35.83 42.57 15.60
CA ASP A 105 -36.93 43.50 15.91
C ASP A 105 -36.89 44.03 17.37
N GLY A 106 -35.89 43.61 18.17
CA GLY A 106 -35.68 44.07 19.55
C GLY A 106 -35.02 45.46 19.66
N HIS A 107 -34.81 45.91 20.89
CA HIS A 107 -34.18 47.21 21.15
C HIS A 107 -32.72 47.25 20.64
N PRO A 108 -32.20 48.36 20.07
CA PRO A 108 -30.84 48.39 19.49
C PRO A 108 -29.69 48.02 20.45
N ASN A 109 -29.90 48.12 21.77
CA ASN A 109 -28.90 47.63 22.75
C ASN A 109 -28.86 46.10 22.89
N VAL A 110 -29.83 45.33 22.38
CA VAL A 110 -29.82 43.86 22.40
C VAL A 110 -28.54 43.33 21.76
N LEU A 111 -28.14 43.87 20.61
CA LEU A 111 -26.86 43.56 19.96
C LEU A 111 -25.67 43.79 20.90
N LYS A 112 -25.58 45.00 21.49
CA LYS A 112 -24.47 45.42 22.37
C LYS A 112 -24.40 44.57 23.64
N ASP A 113 -25.53 44.37 24.30
CA ASP A 113 -25.66 43.53 25.51
C ASP A 113 -25.20 42.10 25.24
N SER A 114 -25.49 41.57 24.05
CA SER A 114 -25.24 40.18 23.68
C SER A 114 -23.79 39.88 23.31
N LEU A 115 -22.98 40.90 22.96
CA LEU A 115 -21.57 40.70 22.57
C LEU A 115 -20.74 39.97 23.63
N ARG A 116 -21.08 40.13 24.92
CA ARG A 116 -20.42 39.42 26.04
C ARG A 116 -20.58 37.90 25.99
N TYR A 117 -21.60 37.38 25.29
CA TYR A 117 -21.86 35.95 25.11
C TYR A 117 -21.31 35.39 23.77
N LYS A 118 -20.66 36.23 22.94
CA LYS A 118 -20.11 35.83 21.63
C LYS A 118 -19.26 34.56 21.68
N ASN A 119 -18.43 34.42 22.72
CA ASN A 119 -17.55 33.26 22.90
C ASN A 119 -18.33 32.01 23.31
N GLU A 120 -19.28 32.14 24.24
CA GLU A 120 -20.17 31.05 24.66
C GLU A 120 -21.00 30.49 23.50
N LEU A 121 -21.53 31.37 22.63
CA LEU A 121 -22.21 30.98 21.39
C LEU A 121 -21.27 30.26 20.41
N SER A 122 -19.99 30.63 20.38
CA SER A 122 -18.98 29.99 19.53
C SER A 122 -18.59 28.60 20.03
N ASP A 123 -18.46 28.42 21.34
CA ASP A 123 -18.19 27.12 21.96
C ASP A 123 -19.40 26.19 21.87
N MET A 124 -20.61 26.72 22.05
CA MET A 124 -21.86 25.98 21.86
C MET A 124 -22.06 25.57 20.39
N SER A 125 -21.71 26.43 19.43
CA SER A 125 -21.71 26.09 18.00
C SER A 125 -20.75 24.93 17.71
N ARG A 126 -19.49 25.04 18.16
CA ARG A 126 -18.47 24.00 18.01
C ARG A 126 -18.89 22.67 18.65
N MET A 127 -19.46 22.70 19.84
CA MET A 127 -20.02 21.54 20.54
C MET A 127 -21.08 20.83 19.71
N TRP A 128 -22.10 21.57 19.25
CA TRP A 128 -23.18 21.00 18.43
C TRP A 128 -22.70 20.53 17.05
N GLY A 129 -21.61 21.11 16.52
CA GLY A 129 -20.97 20.69 15.26
C GLY A 129 -20.32 19.31 15.28
N HIS A 130 -20.19 18.67 16.45
CA HIS A 130 -19.79 17.26 16.54
C HIS A 130 -20.94 16.27 16.32
N LEU A 131 -22.19 16.76 16.23
CA LEU A 131 -23.39 15.94 16.01
C LEU A 131 -23.96 16.19 14.61
N SER A 132 -23.59 15.33 13.67
CA SER A 132 -23.89 15.46 12.22
C SER A 132 -25.37 15.33 11.84
N GLU A 133 -26.26 14.98 12.78
CA GLU A 133 -27.66 14.67 12.51
C GLU A 133 -28.63 15.36 13.49
N GLY A 134 -29.89 15.48 13.05
CA GLY A 134 -30.97 16.07 13.84
C GLY A 134 -30.70 17.54 14.21
N TYR A 135 -31.22 17.96 15.36
CA TYR A 135 -31.07 19.35 15.82
C TYR A 135 -29.64 19.77 16.14
N GLY A 136 -28.67 18.84 16.31
CA GLY A 136 -27.28 19.20 16.59
C GLY A 136 -26.68 20.03 15.46
N GLN A 137 -26.64 19.45 14.26
CA GLN A 137 -26.19 20.13 13.05
C GLN A 137 -26.98 21.43 12.77
N LEU A 138 -28.29 21.45 13.04
CA LEU A 138 -29.12 22.65 12.91
C LEU A 138 -28.67 23.77 13.86
N CYS A 139 -28.44 23.46 15.14
CA CYS A 139 -27.99 24.43 16.14
C CYS A 139 -26.58 24.94 15.86
N SER A 140 -25.67 24.07 15.40
CA SER A 140 -24.31 24.47 15.02
C SER A 140 -24.32 25.54 13.91
N THR A 141 -25.07 25.30 12.83
CA THR A 141 -25.22 26.23 11.72
C THR A 141 -25.92 27.53 12.16
N TYR A 142 -26.98 27.44 12.99
CA TYR A 142 -27.72 28.64 13.43
C TYR A 142 -26.90 29.51 14.40
N LEU A 143 -26.16 28.91 15.34
CA LEU A 143 -25.25 29.65 16.23
C LEU A 143 -24.12 30.32 15.44
N THR A 144 -23.67 29.73 14.33
CA THR A 144 -22.73 30.36 13.39
C THR A 144 -23.36 31.59 12.74
N LEU A 145 -24.56 31.45 12.16
CA LEU A 145 -25.31 32.56 11.57
C LEU A 145 -25.53 33.72 12.55
N LEU A 146 -25.98 33.43 13.77
CA LEU A 146 -26.24 34.43 14.81
C LEU A 146 -24.98 35.22 15.17
N ARG A 147 -23.82 34.54 15.22
CA ARG A 147 -22.52 35.20 15.38
C ARG A 147 -22.18 36.07 14.17
N THR A 148 -22.36 35.59 12.93
CA THR A 148 -22.14 36.40 11.72
C THR A 148 -23.01 37.65 11.70
N LYS A 149 -24.30 37.55 12.02
CA LYS A 149 -25.22 38.70 12.16
C LYS A 149 -24.74 39.69 13.22
N MET A 150 -24.36 39.21 14.41
CA MET A 150 -23.81 40.07 15.47
C MET A 150 -22.50 40.76 15.04
N GLU A 151 -21.61 40.06 14.35
CA GLU A 151 -20.34 40.60 13.85
C GLU A 151 -20.58 41.64 12.74
N TYR A 152 -21.49 41.37 11.80
CA TYR A 152 -21.90 42.30 10.74
C TYR A 152 -22.42 43.63 11.31
N HIS A 153 -23.40 43.60 12.23
CA HIS A 153 -23.95 44.83 12.83
C HIS A 153 -22.97 45.53 13.80
N THR A 154 -21.93 44.84 14.29
CA THR A 154 -20.86 45.46 15.10
C THR A 154 -19.91 46.28 14.22
N LYS A 155 -19.58 45.78 13.02
CA LYS A 155 -18.78 46.50 12.03
C LYS A 155 -19.58 47.61 11.34
N ASN A 156 -20.85 47.35 11.05
CA ASN A 156 -21.73 48.19 10.23
C ASN A 156 -22.90 48.76 11.07
N PRO A 157 -22.65 49.58 12.10
CA PRO A 157 -23.67 50.03 13.06
C PRO A 157 -24.75 50.97 12.49
N ARG A 158 -24.60 51.39 11.22
CA ARG A 158 -25.63 52.11 10.44
C ARG A 158 -26.79 51.20 10.02
N PHE A 159 -26.60 49.87 10.00
CA PHE A 159 -27.62 48.90 9.59
C PHE A 159 -28.50 48.48 10.79
N PRO A 160 -29.83 48.70 10.76
CA PRO A 160 -30.73 48.21 11.79
C PRO A 160 -30.81 46.67 11.76
N GLY A 161 -31.18 46.06 12.89
CA GLY A 161 -31.22 44.60 13.05
C GLY A 161 -32.14 43.87 12.07
N ASN A 162 -33.19 44.54 11.60
CA ASN A 162 -34.14 44.05 10.60
C ASN A 162 -33.71 44.30 9.14
N LEU A 163 -32.53 44.89 8.95
CA LEU A 163 -31.92 45.33 7.68
C LEU A 163 -32.72 46.36 6.88
N GLN A 164 -33.83 46.91 7.39
CA GLN A 164 -34.66 47.85 6.63
C GLN A 164 -34.03 49.23 6.53
N MET A 165 -33.48 49.58 5.36
CA MET A 165 -32.98 50.91 5.04
C MET A 165 -33.37 51.35 3.63
N SER A 166 -33.41 52.66 3.40
CA SER A 166 -33.59 53.25 2.06
C SER A 166 -32.27 53.27 1.27
N ASP A 167 -32.37 53.34 -0.06
CA ASP A 167 -31.21 53.36 -0.97
C ASP A 167 -30.24 54.52 -0.65
N ARG A 168 -30.77 55.68 -0.24
CA ARG A 168 -29.96 56.80 0.25
C ARG A 168 -29.15 56.43 1.49
N GLN A 169 -29.72 55.70 2.44
CA GLN A 169 -29.01 55.26 3.65
C GLN A 169 -27.97 54.18 3.34
N LEU A 170 -28.22 53.32 2.34
CA LEU A 170 -27.23 52.35 1.83
C LEU A 170 -26.03 53.08 1.19
N ASP A 171 -26.30 54.11 0.40
CA ASP A 171 -25.27 54.98 -0.17
C ASP A 171 -24.47 55.75 0.89
N GLU A 172 -25.15 56.31 1.90
CA GLU A 172 -24.53 56.95 3.06
C GLU A 172 -23.73 55.97 3.93
N ALA A 173 -24.03 54.65 3.88
CA ALA A 173 -23.36 53.64 4.69
C ALA A 173 -21.99 53.22 4.17
N GLY A 174 -21.74 53.32 2.86
CA GLY A 174 -20.38 53.20 2.30
C GLY A 174 -19.59 54.51 2.28
N GLU A 175 -20.14 55.60 2.82
CA GLU A 175 -19.45 56.89 3.03
C GLU A 175 -18.84 57.52 1.76
N SER A 176 -19.34 57.14 0.58
CA SER A 176 -18.80 57.48 -0.76
C SER A 176 -17.39 56.91 -1.08
N ASP A 177 -16.85 55.99 -0.27
CA ASP A 177 -15.58 55.32 -0.53
C ASP A 177 -15.80 53.95 -1.21
N VAL A 178 -15.14 53.73 -2.35
CA VAL A 178 -15.15 52.48 -3.11
C VAL A 178 -14.66 51.31 -2.25
N ASN A 179 -13.68 51.52 -1.37
CA ASN A 179 -13.17 50.50 -0.45
C ASN A 179 -14.22 50.06 0.57
N ASN A 180 -15.01 51.01 1.09
CA ASN A 180 -16.11 50.72 2.00
C ASN A 180 -17.24 49.96 1.29
N PHE A 181 -17.64 50.37 0.08
CA PHE A 181 -18.62 49.60 -0.70
C PHE A 181 -18.13 48.18 -1.02
N PHE A 182 -16.83 48.01 -1.32
CA PHE A 182 -16.23 46.70 -1.60
C PHE A 182 -16.27 45.80 -0.36
N GLN A 183 -15.78 46.28 0.78
CA GLN A 183 -15.79 45.55 2.05
C GLN A 183 -17.22 45.21 2.52
N LEU A 184 -18.14 46.18 2.44
CA LEU A 184 -19.56 45.99 2.78
C LEU A 184 -20.20 44.90 1.92
N THR A 185 -19.87 44.84 0.63
CA THR A 185 -20.38 43.82 -0.29
C THR A 185 -19.86 42.42 0.06
N VAL A 186 -18.57 42.29 0.39
CA VAL A 186 -17.98 41.03 0.87
C VAL A 186 -18.68 40.57 2.16
N GLU A 187 -18.91 41.48 3.10
CA GLU A 187 -19.56 41.15 4.38
C GLU A 187 -21.05 40.82 4.24
N MET A 188 -21.76 41.43 3.29
CA MET A 188 -23.11 41.01 2.93
C MET A 188 -23.13 39.62 2.27
N PHE A 189 -22.16 39.29 1.41
CA PHE A 189 -22.04 37.94 0.86
C PHE A 189 -21.75 36.90 1.94
N ASP A 190 -20.86 37.18 2.90
CA ASP A 190 -20.54 36.26 4.01
C ASP A 190 -21.77 36.03 4.91
N TYR A 191 -22.58 37.07 5.12
CA TYR A 191 -23.82 36.97 5.89
C TYR A 191 -24.92 36.21 5.10
N LEU A 192 -25.15 36.55 3.83
CA LEU A 192 -26.12 35.84 2.98
C LEU A 192 -25.75 34.36 2.80
N GLU A 193 -24.46 34.03 2.75
CA GLU A 193 -23.99 32.65 2.72
C GLU A 193 -24.35 31.88 4.00
N CYS A 194 -24.28 32.49 5.18
CA CYS A 194 -24.72 31.87 6.43
C CYS A 194 -26.23 31.62 6.45
N GLU A 195 -27.04 32.57 5.96
CA GLU A 195 -28.50 32.43 5.86
C GLU A 195 -28.90 31.28 4.90
N LEU A 196 -28.27 31.25 3.71
CA LEU A 196 -28.46 30.18 2.72
C LEU A 196 -28.02 28.80 3.25
N ASN A 197 -26.90 28.74 3.98
CA ASN A 197 -26.41 27.51 4.59
C ASN A 197 -27.35 27.01 5.70
N LEU A 198 -27.93 27.89 6.52
CA LEU A 198 -28.95 27.50 7.50
C LEU A 198 -30.20 26.94 6.82
N PHE A 199 -30.69 27.60 5.77
CA PHE A 199 -31.81 27.10 4.97
C PHE A 199 -31.56 25.69 4.43
N GLN A 200 -30.42 25.49 3.76
CA GLN A 200 -30.06 24.19 3.19
C GLN A 200 -29.94 23.11 4.28
N THR A 201 -29.35 23.45 5.43
CA THR A 201 -29.21 22.52 6.56
C THR A 201 -30.58 22.13 7.14
N VAL A 202 -31.50 23.10 7.30
CA VAL A 202 -32.88 22.81 7.73
C VAL A 202 -33.59 21.92 6.72
N PHE A 203 -33.56 22.25 5.43
CA PHE A 203 -34.22 21.43 4.41
C PHE A 203 -33.65 20.02 4.33
N ASN A 204 -32.32 19.85 4.42
CA ASN A 204 -31.69 18.52 4.46
C ASN A 204 -32.10 17.70 5.71
N SER A 205 -32.61 18.33 6.77
CA SER A 205 -33.13 17.66 7.98
C SER A 205 -34.61 17.28 7.93
N LEU A 206 -35.28 17.53 6.81
CA LEU A 206 -36.69 17.24 6.57
C LEU A 206 -36.84 16.14 5.52
N ASP A 207 -37.71 15.16 5.79
CA ASP A 207 -38.24 14.31 4.72
C ASP A 207 -39.06 15.18 3.75
N MET A 208 -38.88 14.98 2.45
CA MET A 208 -39.48 15.83 1.40
C MET A 208 -40.93 15.43 1.05
N SER A 209 -41.57 14.62 1.89
CA SER A 209 -42.99 14.34 1.79
C SER A 209 -43.84 15.57 2.12
N ARG A 210 -44.90 15.82 1.33
CA ARG A 210 -45.72 17.06 1.40
C ARG A 210 -46.36 17.32 2.78
N SER A 211 -46.52 16.28 3.60
CA SER A 211 -47.06 16.32 4.95
C SER A 211 -46.16 17.01 5.98
N VAL A 212 -44.85 17.13 5.76
CA VAL A 212 -43.91 17.62 6.80
C VAL A 212 -44.16 19.09 7.17
N SER A 213 -44.67 19.92 6.26
CA SER A 213 -45.10 21.30 6.57
C SER A 213 -46.34 21.39 7.48
N VAL A 214 -46.98 20.26 7.79
CA VAL A 214 -48.19 20.15 8.64
C VAL A 214 -47.88 19.53 10.01
N THR A 215 -46.75 18.83 10.18
CA THR A 215 -46.38 18.23 11.47
C THR A 215 -45.81 19.28 12.43
N THR A 216 -46.05 19.14 13.74
CA THR A 216 -45.51 20.09 14.74
C THR A 216 -43.98 20.12 14.75
N ALA A 217 -43.35 18.96 14.54
CA ALA A 217 -41.91 18.80 14.42
C ALA A 217 -41.34 19.52 13.19
N GLY A 218 -41.96 19.33 12.01
CA GLY A 218 -41.57 20.05 10.80
C GLY A 218 -41.75 21.56 10.95
N GLN A 219 -42.86 22.01 11.54
CA GLN A 219 -43.08 23.43 11.84
C GLN A 219 -42.10 23.99 12.86
N CYS A 220 -41.63 23.21 13.84
CA CYS A 220 -40.57 23.59 14.77
C CYS A 220 -39.25 23.88 14.04
N ARG A 221 -38.93 23.12 12.98
CA ARG A 221 -37.73 23.33 12.14
C ARG A 221 -37.93 24.42 11.07
N LEU A 222 -39.15 24.59 10.55
CA LEU A 222 -39.45 25.60 9.51
C LEU A 222 -39.64 27.02 10.08
N ALA A 223 -40.14 27.20 11.30
CA ALA A 223 -40.42 28.51 11.90
C ALA A 223 -39.25 29.52 11.80
N PRO A 224 -37.98 29.14 12.07
CA PRO A 224 -36.89 30.11 12.04
C PRO A 224 -36.52 30.58 10.63
N LEU A 225 -36.85 29.81 9.59
CA LEU A 225 -36.60 30.20 8.21
C LEU A 225 -37.43 31.43 7.78
N ILE A 226 -38.48 31.80 8.53
CA ILE A 226 -39.17 33.09 8.31
C ILE A 226 -38.19 34.27 8.48
N GLN A 227 -37.26 34.18 9.45
CA GLN A 227 -36.22 35.21 9.65
C GLN A 227 -35.19 35.17 8.53
N VAL A 228 -34.74 33.96 8.15
CA VAL A 228 -33.83 33.71 7.03
C VAL A 228 -34.37 34.31 5.73
N ILE A 229 -35.64 34.08 5.42
CA ILE A 229 -36.30 34.59 4.20
C ILE A 229 -36.37 36.13 4.20
N LEU A 230 -36.70 36.75 5.34
CA LEU A 230 -36.74 38.21 5.48
C LEU A 230 -35.36 38.85 5.32
N ASP A 231 -34.35 38.32 6.01
CA ASP A 231 -32.99 38.88 5.99
C ASP A 231 -32.31 38.64 4.62
N CYS A 232 -32.50 37.45 4.00
CA CYS A 232 -32.10 37.16 2.62
C CYS A 232 -32.67 38.15 1.60
N SER A 233 -33.92 38.58 1.76
CA SER A 233 -34.58 39.51 0.84
C SER A 233 -33.86 40.86 0.78
N HIS A 234 -33.49 41.38 1.95
CA HIS A 234 -32.73 42.63 2.06
C HIS A 234 -31.27 42.47 1.61
N LEU A 235 -30.59 41.38 2.00
CA LEU A 235 -29.21 41.11 1.59
C LEU A 235 -29.08 40.96 0.06
N TYR A 236 -30.06 40.34 -0.61
CA TYR A 236 -30.09 40.28 -2.07
C TYR A 236 -30.27 41.65 -2.72
N ASP A 237 -31.25 42.44 -2.27
CA ASP A 237 -31.49 43.77 -2.84
C ASP A 237 -30.25 44.67 -2.72
N TYR A 238 -29.59 44.65 -1.57
CA TYR A 238 -28.40 45.46 -1.32
C TYR A 238 -27.16 44.92 -2.02
N THR A 239 -26.95 43.60 -2.12
CA THR A 239 -25.83 43.06 -2.93
C THR A 239 -26.00 43.37 -4.41
N VAL A 240 -27.22 43.34 -4.98
CA VAL A 240 -27.45 43.81 -6.36
C VAL A 240 -27.08 45.29 -6.51
N LYS A 241 -27.64 46.16 -5.66
CA LYS A 241 -27.39 47.62 -5.70
C LYS A 241 -25.90 47.96 -5.53
N LEU A 242 -25.22 47.31 -4.59
CA LEU A 242 -23.79 47.48 -4.36
C LEU A 242 -22.92 46.94 -5.50
N LEU A 243 -23.27 45.81 -6.13
CA LEU A 243 -22.51 45.30 -7.29
C LEU A 243 -22.60 46.26 -8.47
N PHE A 244 -23.78 46.82 -8.78
CA PHE A 244 -23.90 47.86 -9.80
C PHE A 244 -23.09 49.12 -9.44
N LYS A 245 -23.09 49.53 -8.16
CA LYS A 245 -22.31 50.68 -7.70
C LYS A 245 -20.79 50.44 -7.83
N LEU A 246 -20.30 49.27 -7.42
CA LEU A 246 -18.91 48.87 -7.62
C LEU A 246 -18.54 48.84 -9.11
N HIS A 247 -19.43 48.31 -9.96
CA HIS A 247 -19.25 48.30 -11.42
C HIS A 247 -19.24 49.70 -12.07
N SER A 248 -19.75 50.73 -11.39
CA SER A 248 -19.61 52.14 -11.82
C SER A 248 -18.26 52.78 -11.43
N CYS A 249 -17.53 52.16 -10.49
CA CYS A 249 -16.29 52.70 -9.92
C CYS A 249 -15.02 51.87 -10.20
N LEU A 250 -15.16 50.59 -10.57
CA LEU A 250 -14.05 49.65 -10.72
C LEU A 250 -14.10 48.89 -12.07
N PRO A 251 -12.93 48.47 -12.62
CA PRO A 251 -12.88 47.61 -13.80
C PRO A 251 -13.63 46.29 -13.60
N ALA A 252 -14.21 45.77 -14.67
CA ALA A 252 -14.95 44.50 -14.63
C ALA A 252 -14.09 43.33 -14.11
N ASP A 253 -12.81 43.26 -14.49
CA ASP A 253 -11.91 42.17 -14.09
C ASP A 253 -11.68 42.13 -12.57
N THR A 254 -11.57 43.29 -11.92
CA THR A 254 -11.44 43.44 -10.46
C THR A 254 -12.64 42.86 -9.71
N LEU A 255 -13.83 42.86 -10.34
CA LEU A 255 -15.09 42.40 -9.75
C LEU A 255 -15.49 40.99 -10.18
N GLN A 256 -14.62 40.22 -10.86
CA GLN A 256 -14.94 38.86 -11.31
C GLN A 256 -15.39 37.95 -10.16
N GLY A 257 -14.60 37.86 -9.08
CA GLY A 257 -14.97 37.06 -7.90
C GLY A 257 -16.24 37.55 -7.17
N HIS A 258 -16.63 38.82 -7.32
CA HIS A 258 -17.90 39.32 -6.80
C HIS A 258 -19.09 38.82 -7.63
N ARG A 259 -18.96 38.81 -8.96
CA ARG A 259 -19.96 38.20 -9.85
C ARG A 259 -20.06 36.69 -9.62
N ASP A 260 -18.94 36.00 -9.43
CA ASP A 260 -18.93 34.55 -9.21
C ASP A 260 -19.64 34.17 -7.90
N ARG A 261 -19.33 34.84 -6.77
CA ARG A 261 -20.07 34.65 -5.51
C ARG A 261 -21.55 35.00 -5.65
N PHE A 262 -21.88 36.10 -6.33
CA PHE A 262 -23.27 36.50 -6.57
C PHE A 262 -24.03 35.42 -7.36
N MET A 263 -23.45 34.87 -8.44
CA MET A 263 -24.10 33.85 -9.28
C MET A 263 -24.41 32.57 -8.50
N GLU A 264 -23.48 32.14 -7.63
CA GLU A 264 -23.69 30.99 -6.75
C GLU A 264 -24.79 31.27 -5.72
N GLN A 265 -24.74 32.41 -5.02
CA GLN A 265 -25.71 32.78 -4.00
C GLN A 265 -27.10 33.06 -4.58
N PHE A 266 -27.20 33.69 -5.75
CA PHE A 266 -28.46 33.86 -6.50
C PHE A 266 -29.11 32.52 -6.84
N THR A 267 -28.31 31.54 -7.30
CA THR A 267 -28.83 30.20 -7.64
C THR A 267 -29.40 29.51 -6.39
N LYS A 268 -28.68 29.56 -5.26
CA LYS A 268 -29.15 29.05 -3.96
C LYS A 268 -30.39 29.80 -3.46
N LEU A 269 -30.45 31.13 -3.60
CA LEU A 269 -31.55 31.96 -3.14
C LEU A 269 -32.84 31.80 -3.97
N LYS A 270 -32.70 31.62 -5.29
CA LYS A 270 -33.82 31.34 -6.19
C LYS A 270 -34.49 30.00 -5.83
N ASP A 271 -33.69 28.98 -5.54
CA ASP A 271 -34.17 27.70 -4.99
C ASP A 271 -34.81 27.87 -3.60
N LEU A 272 -34.21 28.70 -2.72
CA LEU A 272 -34.75 29.02 -1.39
C LEU A 272 -36.16 29.63 -1.45
N PHE A 273 -36.35 30.71 -2.23
CA PHE A 273 -37.68 31.35 -2.38
C PHE A 273 -38.67 30.43 -3.10
N TYR A 274 -38.23 29.70 -4.15
CA TYR A 274 -39.10 28.76 -4.86
C TYR A 274 -39.59 27.60 -3.96
N ARG A 275 -38.69 26.95 -3.21
CA ARG A 275 -39.08 25.87 -2.29
C ARG A 275 -39.94 26.39 -1.15
N SER A 276 -39.58 27.53 -0.56
CA SER A 276 -40.32 28.11 0.56
C SER A 276 -41.72 28.56 0.15
N SER A 277 -41.87 29.25 -0.98
CA SER A 277 -43.17 29.68 -1.51
C SER A 277 -44.12 28.52 -1.82
N ASN A 278 -43.60 27.30 -2.02
CA ASN A 278 -44.40 26.09 -2.23
C ASN A 278 -44.89 25.40 -0.94
N LEU A 279 -44.35 25.71 0.24
CA LEU A 279 -44.74 25.05 1.49
C LEU A 279 -45.98 25.66 2.16
N GLN A 280 -46.92 24.80 2.57
CA GLN A 280 -48.17 25.16 3.24
C GLN A 280 -47.99 25.79 4.64
N TYR A 281 -46.78 25.74 5.20
CA TYR A 281 -46.44 26.47 6.41
C TYR A 281 -46.23 27.96 6.11
N PHE A 282 -45.34 28.30 5.17
CA PHE A 282 -45.04 29.69 4.83
C PHE A 282 -46.21 30.39 4.12
N LYS A 283 -46.95 29.71 3.22
CA LYS A 283 -48.11 30.29 2.51
C LYS A 283 -49.21 30.90 3.41
N ARG A 284 -49.25 30.54 4.70
CA ARG A 284 -50.21 31.06 5.69
C ARG A 284 -49.64 32.13 6.62
N LEU A 285 -48.34 32.44 6.52
CA LEU A 285 -47.61 33.30 7.46
C LEU A 285 -46.85 34.43 6.75
N ILE A 286 -46.38 34.21 5.52
CA ILE A 286 -45.64 35.18 4.71
C ILE A 286 -45.92 34.99 3.21
N GLN A 287 -46.02 36.10 2.48
CA GLN A 287 -45.97 36.12 1.02
C GLN A 287 -44.50 36.26 0.60
N ILE A 288 -44.00 35.26 -0.12
CA ILE A 288 -42.62 35.18 -0.59
C ILE A 288 -42.61 35.55 -2.09
N PRO A 289 -41.83 36.56 -2.51
CA PRO A 289 -41.72 36.93 -3.92
C PRO A 289 -40.93 35.89 -4.71
N GLN A 290 -41.22 35.75 -6.00
CA GLN A 290 -40.36 34.99 -6.91
C GLN A 290 -39.19 35.88 -7.37
N LEU A 291 -37.98 35.32 -7.48
CA LEU A 291 -36.87 36.01 -8.13
C LEU A 291 -36.97 35.91 -9.66
N PRO A 292 -36.38 36.87 -10.41
CA PRO A 292 -36.30 36.81 -11.87
C PRO A 292 -35.72 35.49 -12.40
N GLU A 293 -36.10 35.09 -13.62
CA GLU A 293 -35.60 33.83 -14.17
C GLU A 293 -34.09 33.87 -14.47
N ASN A 294 -33.56 35.03 -14.84
CA ASN A 294 -32.14 35.30 -15.06
C ASN A 294 -31.59 36.33 -14.04
N PRO A 295 -30.31 36.24 -13.62
CA PRO A 295 -29.70 37.21 -12.72
C PRO A 295 -29.45 38.58 -13.41
N PRO A 296 -29.34 39.69 -12.64
CA PRO A 296 -29.02 41.01 -13.19
C PRO A 296 -27.67 41.04 -13.93
N ASN A 297 -27.64 41.69 -15.10
CA ASN A 297 -26.40 41.86 -15.87
C ASN A 297 -25.64 43.12 -15.41
N PHE A 298 -24.73 42.96 -14.45
CA PHE A 298 -23.92 44.05 -13.89
C PHE A 298 -23.02 44.80 -14.91
N LEU A 299 -22.78 44.23 -16.10
CA LEU A 299 -22.02 44.90 -17.17
C LEU A 299 -22.88 45.87 -17.98
N ARG A 300 -24.21 45.87 -17.80
CA ARG A 300 -25.17 46.75 -18.48
C ARG A 300 -25.87 47.62 -17.44
N ALA A 301 -25.44 48.88 -17.30
CA ALA A 301 -25.96 49.78 -16.27
C ALA A 301 -27.50 49.94 -16.26
N SER A 302 -28.18 49.85 -17.41
CA SER A 302 -29.64 49.89 -17.49
C SER A 302 -30.35 48.65 -16.92
N ALA A 303 -29.63 47.57 -16.61
CA ALA A 303 -30.20 46.42 -15.90
C ALA A 303 -30.47 46.73 -14.41
N LEU A 304 -29.89 47.80 -13.85
CA LEU A 304 -30.27 48.28 -12.51
C LEU A 304 -31.70 48.83 -12.51
N SER A 305 -32.15 49.50 -13.58
CA SER A 305 -33.55 49.91 -13.76
C SER A 305 -34.51 48.77 -14.12
N GLU A 306 -33.99 47.57 -14.38
CA GLU A 306 -34.76 46.34 -14.58
C GLU A 306 -34.87 45.51 -13.27
N HIS A 307 -34.15 45.90 -12.21
CA HIS A 307 -34.14 45.21 -10.91
C HIS A 307 -35.31 45.66 -10.02
N ILE A 308 -36.02 44.68 -9.46
CA ILE A 308 -37.14 44.89 -8.53
C ILE A 308 -36.74 44.29 -7.18
N SER A 309 -36.76 45.12 -6.13
CA SER A 309 -36.48 44.69 -4.75
C SER A 309 -37.51 43.64 -4.30
N PRO A 310 -37.09 42.43 -3.88
CA PRO A 310 -38.03 41.42 -3.41
C PRO A 310 -38.58 41.82 -2.03
N VAL A 311 -39.86 42.22 -1.99
CA VAL A 311 -40.57 42.53 -0.74
C VAL A 311 -41.28 41.27 -0.25
N VAL A 312 -40.79 40.71 0.86
CA VAL A 312 -41.49 39.68 1.63
C VAL A 312 -42.54 40.36 2.51
N VAL A 313 -43.82 40.09 2.26
CA VAL A 313 -44.93 40.69 3.02
C VAL A 313 -45.38 39.70 4.10
N ILE A 314 -45.42 40.14 5.35
CA ILE A 314 -46.13 39.44 6.43
C ILE A 314 -47.58 39.95 6.39
N PRO A 315 -48.60 39.13 6.08
CA PRO A 315 -49.98 39.54 6.18
C PRO A 315 -50.28 40.02 7.61
N ALA A 316 -50.96 41.16 7.74
CA ALA A 316 -51.47 41.58 9.04
C ALA A 316 -52.43 40.50 9.56
N GLU A 317 -52.19 39.96 10.75
CA GLU A 317 -53.06 38.93 11.32
C GLU A 317 -54.49 39.46 11.41
N ALA A 318 -55.42 38.81 10.69
CA ALA A 318 -56.85 39.02 10.90
C ALA A 318 -57.13 38.70 12.38
N SER A 319 -57.60 39.70 13.13
CA SER A 319 -57.77 39.61 14.57
C SER A 319 -58.66 38.43 14.92
N SER A 320 -58.14 37.50 15.73
CA SER A 320 -58.90 36.36 16.23
C SER A 320 -60.16 36.84 16.95
N PRO A 321 -61.35 36.29 16.66
CA PRO A 321 -62.60 36.65 17.31
C PRO A 321 -62.68 36.03 18.71
N ASP A 322 -61.76 36.45 19.58
CA ASP A 322 -61.61 36.00 20.97
C ASP A 322 -61.14 37.20 21.82
N SER A 323 -62.00 38.23 21.85
CA SER A 323 -61.85 39.47 22.60
C SER A 323 -63.23 40.10 22.73
N GLU A 324 -63.97 39.72 23.78
CA GLU A 324 -65.24 40.39 24.11
C GLU A 324 -64.95 41.87 24.42
N PRO A 325 -65.70 42.83 23.83
CA PRO A 325 -65.55 44.23 24.19
C PRO A 325 -66.13 44.45 25.58
N VAL A 326 -65.25 44.75 26.54
CA VAL A 326 -65.66 45.25 27.86
C VAL A 326 -66.44 46.54 27.66
N SER A 327 -67.72 46.53 28.03
CA SER A 327 -68.58 47.70 27.94
C SER A 327 -68.23 48.68 29.07
N GLU A 328 -67.45 49.70 28.73
CA GLU A 328 -67.49 50.97 29.45
C GLU A 328 -68.58 51.85 28.83
N LYS A 329 -69.25 52.63 29.68
CA LYS A 329 -70.35 53.54 29.32
C LYS A 329 -69.82 54.97 29.16
N ASP A 330 -70.77 55.90 29.01
CA ASP A 330 -70.64 57.35 29.08
C ASP A 330 -70.13 57.98 27.75
N ASP A 331 -70.83 58.96 27.14
CA ASP A 331 -72.14 59.53 27.51
C ASP A 331 -72.81 60.35 26.37
N LEU A 332 -74.06 60.78 26.63
CA LEU A 332 -74.82 61.93 26.09
C LEU A 332 -75.63 61.85 24.78
N MET A 333 -76.93 62.18 24.96
CA MET A 333 -77.89 62.86 24.03
C MET A 333 -78.49 62.03 22.86
N ASP A 334 -79.81 62.05 22.59
CA ASP A 334 -80.93 62.73 23.29
C ASP A 334 -82.32 62.05 23.07
N MET A 335 -83.37 62.61 23.70
CA MET A 335 -84.82 62.33 23.61
C MET A 335 -85.43 62.32 22.19
N ASP A 336 -86.63 61.81 21.90
CA ASP A 336 -87.64 60.96 22.59
C ASP A 336 -88.56 60.34 21.50
N ALA A 337 -89.11 59.14 21.72
CA ALA A 337 -90.16 58.52 20.90
C ALA A 337 -90.88 57.39 21.68
N SER A 338 -91.63 57.75 22.72
CA SER A 338 -92.31 56.78 23.58
C SER A 338 -93.56 56.13 22.94
N GLN A 339 -93.40 54.86 22.56
CA GLN A 339 -94.37 53.74 22.59
C GLN A 339 -95.87 53.99 22.30
N GLN A 340 -96.45 53.14 21.44
CA GLN A 340 -97.31 52.06 21.97
C GLN A 340 -97.49 50.87 20.99
N ASN A 341 -97.82 49.70 21.55
CA ASN A 341 -97.91 48.44 20.83
C ASN A 341 -99.30 48.17 20.24
N SER A 342 -99.30 47.45 19.12
CA SER A 342 -100.42 46.59 18.69
C SER A 342 -100.89 45.67 19.82
N PHE A 343 -102.20 45.50 20.00
CA PHE A 343 -102.87 44.21 19.69
C PHE A 343 -104.41 44.27 19.72
N ASP A 344 -105.00 43.57 18.74
CA ASP A 344 -106.31 42.90 18.70
C ASP A 344 -107.62 43.67 19.03
N SER A 345 -108.50 43.76 18.03
CA SER A 345 -109.97 43.76 18.19
C SER A 345 -110.63 43.41 16.85
N LYS A 346 -111.81 42.78 16.90
CA LYS A 346 -112.38 41.97 15.81
C LYS A 346 -113.51 42.64 15.03
N PHE A 347 -113.82 41.99 13.92
CA PHE A 347 -114.96 42.20 13.00
C PHE A 347 -116.31 41.75 13.63
N ASP A 348 -117.43 42.23 13.07
CA ASP A 348 -118.85 42.12 13.53
C ASP A 348 -119.15 42.75 14.91
N ASP A 349 -120.13 43.65 15.12
CA ASP A 349 -121.55 43.67 14.71
C ASP A 349 -121.92 44.90 13.82
N ILE A 350 -123.00 44.97 13.01
CA ILE A 350 -124.42 44.55 13.13
C ILE A 350 -125.29 45.47 14.03
N PHE A 351 -126.38 46.01 13.46
CA PHE A 351 -127.26 47.04 14.03
C PHE A 351 -126.56 48.38 14.41
N GLY A 352 -127.08 49.57 14.10
CA GLY A 352 -128.33 49.93 13.43
C GLY A 352 -129.32 50.64 14.35
N SER A 353 -129.10 51.95 14.60
CA SER A 353 -130.19 52.91 14.87
C SER A 353 -129.69 54.36 14.86
N SER A 354 -130.18 55.15 13.89
CA SER A 354 -130.36 56.59 14.02
C SER A 354 -131.52 57.00 13.11
N SER A 355 -132.55 57.53 13.76
CA SER A 355 -133.78 58.16 13.25
C SER A 355 -133.62 59.06 12.01
N SER A 356 -134.64 59.29 11.16
CA SER A 356 -135.97 58.68 11.00
C SER A 356 -136.71 59.33 9.80
N SER A 357 -137.78 58.67 9.31
CA SER A 357 -138.91 59.25 8.52
C SER A 357 -138.63 59.97 7.19
N ASP A 358 -138.96 59.24 6.11
CA ASP A 358 -139.58 59.67 4.83
C ASP A 358 -140.77 60.68 5.05
N PRO A 359 -141.34 61.42 4.06
CA PRO A 359 -141.58 60.95 2.69
C PRO A 359 -141.56 61.93 1.49
N PHE A 360 -141.44 61.32 0.30
CA PHE A 360 -142.04 61.65 -1.00
C PHE A 360 -142.17 63.11 -1.51
N ASN A 361 -141.51 63.33 -2.65
CA ASN A 361 -141.77 64.37 -3.64
C ASN A 361 -143.25 64.44 -4.11
N PHE A 362 -143.94 65.58 -3.87
CA PHE A 362 -144.51 66.42 -4.95
C PHE A 362 -145.08 67.77 -4.45
N ASN A 363 -144.33 68.88 -4.58
CA ASN A 363 -144.93 70.18 -4.97
C ASN A 363 -143.88 71.21 -5.41
N SER A 364 -144.28 72.15 -6.29
CA SER A 364 -143.41 73.24 -6.77
C SER A 364 -143.66 74.55 -6.02
N GLN A 365 -142.60 75.28 -5.64
CA GLN A 365 -142.50 76.74 -5.83
C GLN A 365 -141.13 77.33 -5.47
N ASN A 366 -140.81 78.49 -6.06
CA ASN A 366 -139.56 79.22 -5.93
C ASN A 366 -139.29 79.69 -4.49
N GLY A 367 -138.03 79.63 -4.00
CA GLY A 367 -137.72 80.27 -2.71
C GLY A 367 -136.34 80.11 -2.07
N VAL A 368 -135.33 79.47 -2.68
CA VAL A 368 -134.00 79.26 -2.03
C VAL A 368 -133.37 80.60 -1.63
N ASN A 369 -133.17 80.77 -0.31
CA ASN A 369 -132.65 82.00 0.28
C ASN A 369 -131.19 82.25 -0.13
N LYS A 370 -130.74 83.49 -0.03
CA LYS A 370 -129.39 83.88 -0.44
C LYS A 370 -128.33 83.14 0.39
N ASP A 371 -128.53 83.07 1.69
CA ASP A 371 -127.54 82.57 2.65
C ASP A 371 -127.31 81.05 2.51
N GLU A 372 -128.34 80.30 2.09
CA GLU A 372 -128.23 78.87 1.75
C GLU A 372 -127.32 78.63 0.53
N LYS A 373 -127.38 79.53 -0.47
CA LYS A 373 -126.52 79.48 -1.65
C LYS A 373 -125.10 79.87 -1.30
N ASP A 374 -124.92 80.93 -0.50
CA ASP A 374 -123.60 81.38 -0.07
C ASP A 374 -122.92 80.31 0.81
N HIS A 375 -123.65 79.62 1.69
CA HIS A 375 -123.14 78.44 2.43
C HIS A 375 -122.77 77.26 1.52
N LEU A 376 -123.59 76.92 0.52
CA LEU A 376 -123.28 75.85 -0.44
C LEU A 376 -122.05 76.19 -1.29
N ILE A 377 -121.91 77.45 -1.71
CA ILE A 377 -120.72 77.97 -2.41
C ILE A 377 -119.47 77.82 -1.54
N ASP A 378 -119.57 78.16 -0.26
CA ASP A 378 -118.47 78.05 0.71
C ASP A 378 -118.06 76.58 0.97
N GLN A 379 -119.04 75.66 0.99
CA GLN A 379 -118.80 74.21 1.06
C GLN A 379 -118.09 73.70 -0.21
N LEU A 380 -118.57 74.06 -1.39
CA LEU A 380 -117.97 73.69 -2.67
C LEU A 380 -116.56 74.27 -2.83
N TYR A 381 -116.28 75.49 -2.37
CA TYR A 381 -114.92 76.05 -2.37
C TYR A 381 -113.98 75.26 -1.44
N LYS A 382 -114.44 74.83 -0.26
CA LYS A 382 -113.66 73.99 0.66
C LYS A 382 -113.38 72.61 0.05
N GLU A 383 -114.36 72.01 -0.59
CA GLU A 383 -114.23 70.73 -1.30
C GLU A 383 -113.26 70.82 -2.50
N ILE A 384 -113.41 71.84 -3.36
CA ILE A 384 -112.49 72.11 -4.47
C ILE A 384 -111.06 72.37 -3.98
N SER A 385 -110.90 73.04 -2.83
CA SER A 385 -109.59 73.26 -2.19
C SER A 385 -108.98 71.94 -1.70
N GLY A 386 -109.77 71.11 -1.01
CA GLY A 386 -109.37 69.78 -0.53
C GLY A 386 -108.97 68.84 -1.67
N LEU A 387 -109.76 68.78 -2.74
CA LEU A 387 -109.48 67.97 -3.92
C LEU A 387 -108.20 68.43 -4.65
N LYS A 388 -107.94 69.74 -4.73
CA LYS A 388 -106.67 70.28 -5.26
C LYS A 388 -105.47 69.88 -4.40
N ALA A 389 -105.61 69.95 -3.07
CA ALA A 389 -104.56 69.51 -2.14
C ALA A 389 -104.29 68.01 -2.25
N GLN A 390 -105.32 67.18 -2.37
CA GLN A 390 -105.18 65.74 -2.61
C GLN A 390 -104.48 65.44 -3.95
N LEU A 391 -104.81 66.17 -5.01
CA LEU A 391 -104.19 66.00 -6.34
C LEU A 391 -102.70 66.37 -6.32
N GLU A 392 -102.32 67.47 -5.69
CA GLU A 392 -100.90 67.85 -5.53
C GLU A 392 -100.15 66.88 -4.60
N ASN A 393 -100.76 66.36 -3.54
CA ASN A 393 -100.17 65.30 -2.71
C ASN A 393 -99.90 64.03 -3.53
N MET A 394 -100.91 63.50 -4.23
CA MET A 394 -100.78 62.34 -5.14
C MET A 394 -99.68 62.55 -6.20
N LYS A 395 -99.57 63.77 -6.74
CA LYS A 395 -98.57 64.16 -7.73
C LYS A 395 -97.15 64.21 -7.15
N THR A 396 -96.95 64.75 -5.95
CA THR A 396 -95.63 64.75 -5.29
C THR A 396 -95.21 63.35 -4.84
N GLU A 397 -96.16 62.50 -4.43
CA GLU A 397 -95.90 61.10 -4.11
C GLU A 397 -95.53 60.27 -5.35
N SER A 398 -96.26 60.44 -6.46
CA SER A 398 -95.91 59.87 -7.76
C SER A 398 -94.53 60.30 -8.23
N GLN A 399 -94.17 61.59 -8.10
CA GLN A 399 -92.84 62.11 -8.41
C GLN A 399 -91.75 61.49 -7.52
N ARG A 400 -92.01 61.32 -6.21
CA ARG A 400 -91.10 60.65 -5.27
C ARG A 400 -90.85 59.19 -5.66
N ALA A 401 -91.90 58.45 -6.01
CA ALA A 401 -91.80 57.06 -6.48
C ALA A 401 -91.01 56.96 -7.80
N VAL A 402 -91.24 57.86 -8.76
CA VAL A 402 -90.47 57.92 -10.02
C VAL A 402 -88.99 58.22 -9.78
N LEU A 403 -88.65 59.09 -8.83
CA LEU A 403 -87.26 59.35 -8.45
C LEU A 403 -86.60 58.13 -7.79
N GLN A 404 -87.31 57.45 -6.87
CA GLN A 404 -86.81 56.23 -6.23
C GLN A 404 -86.57 55.09 -7.23
N LEU A 405 -87.50 54.88 -8.17
CA LEU A 405 -87.34 53.89 -9.24
C LEU A 405 -86.16 54.21 -10.17
N LYS A 406 -85.94 55.49 -10.52
CA LYS A 406 -84.77 55.92 -11.29
C LYS A 406 -83.45 55.68 -10.53
N GLY A 407 -83.44 55.91 -9.22
CA GLY A 407 -82.33 55.55 -8.35
C GLY A 407 -82.00 54.06 -8.44
N ARG A 408 -83.00 53.19 -8.21
CA ARG A 408 -82.79 51.74 -8.23
C ARG A 408 -82.40 51.20 -9.61
N VAL A 409 -82.85 51.81 -10.72
CA VAL A 409 -82.37 51.48 -12.07
C VAL A 409 -80.88 51.83 -12.21
N SER A 410 -80.46 53.04 -11.80
CA SER A 410 -79.06 53.45 -11.87
C SER A 410 -78.13 52.60 -10.98
N GLU A 411 -78.63 52.11 -9.84
CA GLU A 411 -77.93 51.14 -8.99
C GLU A 411 -77.75 49.79 -9.71
N LEU A 412 -78.83 49.24 -10.28
CA LEU A 412 -78.80 47.97 -11.02
C LEU A 412 -77.93 48.03 -12.28
N GLU A 413 -77.88 49.18 -12.97
CA GLU A 413 -76.99 49.40 -14.11
C GLU A 413 -75.51 49.43 -13.68
N ALA A 414 -75.19 50.00 -12.52
CA ALA A 414 -73.85 49.97 -11.93
C ALA A 414 -73.45 48.57 -11.45
N GLU A 415 -74.33 47.88 -10.70
CA GLU A 415 -74.17 46.48 -10.28
C GLU A 415 -73.88 45.57 -11.49
N LEU A 416 -74.62 45.75 -12.60
CA LEU A 416 -74.42 44.97 -13.82
C LEU A 416 -73.08 45.26 -14.50
N ALA A 417 -72.64 46.52 -14.55
CA ALA A 417 -71.35 46.90 -15.12
C ALA A 417 -70.17 46.34 -14.30
N GLU A 418 -70.26 46.37 -12.97
CA GLU A 418 -69.27 45.76 -12.07
C GLU A 418 -69.19 44.24 -12.28
N GLN A 419 -70.32 43.55 -12.34
CA GLN A 419 -70.36 42.10 -12.60
C GLN A 419 -69.79 41.73 -13.99
N GLN A 420 -69.97 42.59 -15.01
CA GLN A 420 -69.34 42.39 -16.32
C GLN A 420 -67.81 42.56 -16.26
N HIS A 421 -67.31 43.58 -15.54
CA HIS A 421 -65.88 43.78 -15.35
C HIS A 421 -65.22 42.62 -14.60
N LEU A 422 -65.80 42.21 -13.46
CA LEU A 422 -65.32 41.07 -12.67
C LEU A 422 -65.31 39.76 -13.48
N ARG A 423 -66.33 39.54 -14.33
CA ARG A 423 -66.38 38.39 -15.23
C ARG A 423 -65.28 38.42 -16.29
N GLN A 424 -64.97 39.59 -16.85
CA GLN A 424 -63.89 39.73 -17.84
C GLN A 424 -62.53 39.45 -17.18
N GLN A 425 -62.25 40.07 -16.03
CA GLN A 425 -61.03 39.85 -15.28
C GLN A 425 -60.83 38.36 -14.96
N ALA A 426 -61.87 37.66 -14.48
CA ALA A 426 -61.81 36.22 -14.20
C ALA A 426 -61.59 35.36 -15.47
N ALA A 427 -61.99 35.83 -16.65
CA ALA A 427 -61.70 35.16 -17.92
C ALA A 427 -60.24 35.36 -18.35
N ASP A 428 -59.71 36.58 -18.21
CA ASP A 428 -58.33 36.93 -18.54
C ASP A 428 -57.34 36.17 -17.61
N GLU A 429 -57.63 36.13 -16.29
CA GLU A 429 -56.91 35.31 -15.31
C GLU A 429 -56.98 33.82 -15.67
N SER A 430 -58.13 33.33 -16.15
CA SER A 430 -58.29 31.93 -16.58
C SER A 430 -57.52 31.59 -17.87
N GLU A 431 -57.28 32.56 -18.75
CA GLU A 431 -56.44 32.38 -19.93
C GLU A 431 -54.94 32.40 -19.56
N PHE A 432 -54.53 33.35 -18.73
CA PHE A 432 -53.17 33.42 -18.18
C PHE A 432 -52.77 32.11 -17.48
N LEU A 433 -53.63 31.58 -16.61
CA LEU A 433 -53.38 30.31 -15.90
C LEU A 433 -53.31 29.09 -16.82
N ARG A 434 -53.93 29.12 -18.01
CA ARG A 434 -53.73 28.05 -19.02
C ARG A 434 -52.37 28.18 -19.70
N ALA A 435 -51.96 29.39 -20.06
CA ALA A 435 -50.66 29.64 -20.69
C ALA A 435 -49.50 29.23 -19.76
N GLU A 436 -49.56 29.62 -18.47
CA GLU A 436 -48.59 29.19 -17.45
C GLU A 436 -48.56 27.66 -17.30
N LEU A 437 -49.73 27.01 -17.26
CA LEU A 437 -49.85 25.56 -17.11
C LEU A 437 -49.27 24.79 -18.32
N ASP A 438 -49.43 25.32 -19.54
CA ASP A 438 -48.84 24.72 -20.75
C ASP A 438 -47.33 24.99 -20.87
N GLU A 439 -46.83 26.14 -20.39
CA GLU A 439 -45.39 26.36 -20.25
C GLU A 439 -44.78 25.39 -19.22
N LEU A 440 -45.45 25.17 -18.08
CA LEU A 440 -45.04 24.20 -17.07
C LEU A 440 -45.04 22.76 -17.58
N LYS A 441 -46.00 22.36 -18.44
CA LYS A 441 -45.95 21.07 -19.16
C LYS A 441 -44.69 20.96 -20.01
N LYS A 442 -44.38 21.99 -20.81
CA LYS A 442 -43.20 22.01 -21.69
C LYS A 442 -41.89 21.94 -20.88
N LYS A 443 -41.75 22.79 -19.84
CA LYS A 443 -40.61 22.75 -18.90
C LYS A 443 -40.47 21.37 -18.23
N ARG A 444 -41.58 20.70 -17.89
CA ARG A 444 -41.58 19.32 -17.36
C ARG A 444 -41.10 18.29 -18.39
N GLU A 445 -41.57 18.36 -19.64
CA GLU A 445 -41.13 17.45 -20.71
C GLU A 445 -39.65 17.60 -21.04
N ASP A 446 -39.16 18.83 -21.12
CA ASP A 446 -37.74 19.10 -21.42
C ASP A 446 -36.84 18.68 -20.26
N THR A 447 -37.34 18.76 -19.01
CA THR A 447 -36.69 18.15 -17.84
C THR A 447 -36.64 16.62 -17.94
N GLU A 448 -37.72 15.95 -18.37
CA GLU A 448 -37.69 14.49 -18.60
C GLU A 448 -36.70 14.09 -19.71
N LYS A 449 -36.62 14.86 -20.80
CA LYS A 449 -35.65 14.65 -21.89
C LYS A 449 -34.22 14.79 -21.37
N ALA A 450 -33.94 15.82 -20.57
CA ALA A 450 -32.65 16.05 -19.93
C ALA A 450 -32.28 14.91 -18.96
N GLN A 451 -33.22 14.46 -18.11
CA GLN A 451 -32.98 13.36 -17.17
C GLN A 451 -32.66 12.04 -17.90
N ARG A 452 -33.37 11.72 -18.99
CA ARG A 452 -33.06 10.54 -19.82
C ARG A 452 -31.67 10.64 -20.45
N SER A 453 -31.29 11.82 -20.96
CA SER A 453 -29.94 12.08 -21.48
C SER A 453 -28.86 11.87 -20.41
N LEU A 454 -29.07 12.40 -19.19
CA LEU A 454 -28.17 12.23 -18.05
C LEU A 454 -27.97 10.75 -17.71
N THR A 455 -29.04 9.96 -17.57
CA THR A 455 -28.92 8.52 -17.24
C THR A 455 -28.16 7.71 -18.29
N GLU A 456 -28.24 8.07 -19.57
CA GLU A 456 -27.45 7.43 -20.64
C GLU A 456 -25.98 7.90 -20.64
N ILE A 457 -25.69 9.13 -20.21
CA ILE A 457 -24.32 9.61 -19.96
C ILE A 457 -23.71 8.90 -18.75
N GLU A 458 -24.44 8.77 -17.65
CA GLU A 458 -24.04 8.03 -16.44
C GLU A 458 -23.74 6.56 -16.77
N ARG A 459 -24.63 5.90 -17.52
CA ARG A 459 -24.43 4.50 -17.97
C ARG A 459 -23.19 4.35 -18.86
N LYS A 460 -22.91 5.34 -19.73
CA LYS A 460 -21.67 5.39 -20.54
C LYS A 460 -20.43 5.62 -19.68
N ALA A 461 -20.50 6.51 -18.68
CA ALA A 461 -19.42 6.79 -17.75
C ALA A 461 -19.05 5.55 -16.93
N GLN A 462 -20.05 4.87 -16.34
CA GLN A 462 -19.86 3.62 -15.59
C GLN A 462 -19.28 2.50 -16.47
N ALA A 463 -19.76 2.36 -17.72
CA ALA A 463 -19.20 1.40 -18.67
C ALA A 463 -17.75 1.73 -19.09
N ASN A 464 -17.35 3.01 -19.05
CA ASN A 464 -15.98 3.45 -19.31
C ASN A 464 -15.08 3.22 -18.08
N GLU A 465 -15.56 3.54 -16.88
CA GLU A 465 -14.89 3.25 -15.61
C GLU A 465 -14.59 1.75 -15.46
N GLN A 466 -15.55 0.87 -15.76
CA GLN A 466 -15.33 -0.58 -15.78
C GLN A 466 -14.25 -1.02 -16.78
N ARG A 467 -14.09 -0.32 -17.92
CA ARG A 467 -12.99 -0.58 -18.87
C ARG A 467 -11.64 -0.13 -18.30
N TYR A 468 -11.57 1.04 -17.68
CA TYR A 468 -10.36 1.53 -17.01
C TYR A 468 -9.94 0.63 -15.84
N SER A 469 -10.87 0.16 -15.02
CA SER A 469 -10.59 -0.79 -13.93
C SER A 469 -10.04 -2.12 -14.46
N ARG A 470 -10.65 -2.71 -15.49
CA ARG A 470 -10.11 -3.93 -16.14
C ARG A 470 -8.74 -3.72 -16.79
N LEU A 471 -8.50 -2.54 -17.37
CA LEU A 471 -7.19 -2.19 -17.94
C LEU A 471 -6.13 -2.02 -16.83
N LYS A 472 -6.50 -1.42 -15.69
CA LYS A 472 -5.65 -1.28 -14.51
C LYS A 472 -5.34 -2.63 -13.88
N GLU A 473 -6.32 -3.53 -13.76
CA GLU A 473 -6.12 -4.93 -13.33
C GLU A 473 -5.11 -5.64 -14.23
N LYS A 474 -5.30 -5.58 -15.56
CA LYS A 474 -4.40 -6.21 -16.54
C LYS A 474 -3.00 -5.58 -16.57
N TYR A 475 -2.88 -4.28 -16.31
CA TYR A 475 -1.58 -3.62 -16.14
C TYR A 475 -0.87 -4.08 -14.86
N SER A 476 -1.59 -4.16 -13.73
CA SER A 476 -1.05 -4.70 -12.47
C SER A 476 -0.64 -6.18 -12.60
N GLU A 477 -1.44 -7.00 -13.28
CA GLU A 477 -1.07 -8.38 -13.64
C GLU A 477 0.22 -8.41 -14.47
N LEU A 478 0.36 -7.55 -15.49
CA LEU A 478 1.55 -7.50 -16.34
C LEU A 478 2.81 -7.09 -15.55
N VAL A 479 2.70 -6.07 -14.68
CA VAL A 479 3.80 -5.63 -13.81
C VAL A 479 4.19 -6.73 -12.81
N GLN A 480 3.21 -7.40 -12.20
CA GLN A 480 3.46 -8.51 -11.29
C GLN A 480 4.14 -9.69 -12.00
N ASN A 481 3.61 -10.11 -13.16
CA ASN A 481 4.21 -11.16 -13.99
C ASN A 481 5.65 -10.81 -14.42
N HIS A 482 5.93 -9.54 -14.75
CA HIS A 482 7.28 -9.09 -15.07
C HIS A 482 8.22 -9.20 -13.86
N ALA A 483 7.78 -8.76 -12.67
CA ALA A 483 8.56 -8.90 -11.43
C ALA A 483 8.79 -10.37 -11.03
N ASP A 484 7.82 -11.24 -11.24
CA ASP A 484 7.94 -12.68 -10.99
C ASP A 484 8.86 -13.36 -12.02
N LEU A 485 8.85 -12.93 -13.29
CA LEU A 485 9.79 -13.37 -14.32
C LEU A 485 11.23 -12.90 -14.03
N LEU A 486 11.43 -11.68 -13.54
CA LEU A 486 12.75 -11.20 -13.10
C LEU A 486 13.29 -12.04 -11.94
N ARG A 487 12.47 -12.37 -10.94
CA ARG A 487 12.86 -13.26 -9.83
C ARG A 487 13.18 -14.68 -10.32
N LYS A 488 12.42 -15.24 -11.26
CA LYS A 488 12.73 -16.53 -11.91
C LYS A 488 14.03 -16.48 -12.71
N ASN A 489 14.28 -15.39 -13.45
CA ASN A 489 15.51 -15.22 -14.24
C ASN A 489 16.75 -15.15 -13.34
N ALA A 490 16.68 -14.43 -12.22
CA ALA A 490 17.76 -14.39 -11.22
C ALA A 490 18.04 -15.77 -10.61
N GLU A 491 17.00 -16.54 -10.25
CA GLU A 491 17.18 -17.89 -9.69
C GLU A 491 17.73 -18.88 -10.75
N VAL A 492 17.25 -18.83 -12.00
CA VAL A 492 17.84 -19.63 -13.11
C VAL A 492 19.30 -19.24 -13.36
N THR A 493 19.65 -17.96 -13.31
CA THR A 493 21.04 -17.48 -13.47
C THR A 493 21.95 -18.02 -12.37
N LYS A 494 21.44 -18.06 -11.12
CA LYS A 494 22.11 -18.69 -9.98
C LYS A 494 22.23 -20.21 -10.12
N GLN A 495 21.21 -20.90 -10.62
CA GLN A 495 21.30 -22.34 -10.89
C GLN A 495 22.31 -22.66 -12.00
N VAL A 496 22.39 -21.82 -13.04
CA VAL A 496 23.41 -21.92 -14.10
C VAL A 496 24.82 -21.67 -13.57
N SER A 497 25.03 -20.74 -12.64
CA SER A 497 26.37 -20.54 -12.05
C SER A 497 26.80 -21.70 -11.15
N VAL A 498 25.88 -22.26 -10.35
CA VAL A 498 26.14 -23.48 -9.56
C VAL A 498 26.41 -24.69 -10.45
N ALA A 499 25.62 -24.89 -11.51
CA ALA A 499 25.83 -25.98 -12.47
C ALA A 499 27.16 -25.87 -13.22
N ARG A 500 27.59 -24.65 -13.58
CA ARG A 500 28.92 -24.40 -14.17
C ARG A 500 30.05 -24.68 -13.19
N GLN A 501 29.91 -24.32 -11.92
CA GLN A 501 30.91 -24.66 -10.91
C GLN A 501 31.03 -26.18 -10.75
N ALA A 502 29.91 -26.89 -10.62
CA ALA A 502 29.88 -28.34 -10.56
C ALA A 502 30.48 -29.01 -11.81
N GLN A 503 30.27 -28.43 -13.01
CA GLN A 503 30.92 -28.89 -14.24
C GLN A 503 32.45 -28.72 -14.16
N VAL A 504 32.95 -27.56 -13.72
CA VAL A 504 34.40 -27.31 -13.58
C VAL A 504 35.03 -28.27 -12.56
N ASP A 505 34.35 -28.54 -11.45
CA ASP A 505 34.82 -29.51 -10.45
C ASP A 505 34.80 -30.95 -10.99
N LEU A 506 33.78 -31.35 -11.76
CA LEU A 506 33.75 -32.65 -12.44
C LEU A 506 34.82 -32.77 -13.54
N GLU A 507 35.12 -31.69 -14.27
CA GLU A 507 36.21 -31.67 -15.27
C GLU A 507 37.59 -31.76 -14.60
N ARG A 508 37.76 -31.12 -13.42
CA ARG A 508 38.95 -31.27 -12.57
C ARG A 508 39.10 -32.70 -12.05
N GLU A 509 38.06 -33.27 -11.44
CA GLU A 509 38.09 -34.64 -10.91
C GLU A 509 38.28 -35.68 -12.01
N LYS A 510 37.64 -35.50 -13.16
CA LYS A 510 37.87 -36.31 -14.35
C LYS A 510 39.35 -36.27 -14.76
N LYS A 511 39.97 -35.08 -14.82
CA LYS A 511 41.38 -34.95 -15.16
C LYS A 511 42.29 -35.59 -14.11
N GLU A 512 42.03 -35.39 -12.82
CA GLU A 512 42.78 -36.05 -11.74
C GLU A 512 42.69 -37.59 -11.84
N LEU A 513 41.53 -38.10 -12.28
CA LEU A 513 41.30 -39.53 -12.53
C LEU A 513 42.03 -40.01 -13.81
N GLU A 514 41.99 -39.27 -14.91
CA GLU A 514 42.74 -39.55 -16.15
C GLU A 514 44.26 -39.54 -15.89
N ASP A 515 44.77 -38.53 -15.18
CA ASP A 515 46.18 -38.46 -14.75
C ASP A 515 46.54 -39.65 -13.83
N SER A 516 45.60 -40.15 -13.00
CA SER A 516 45.83 -41.33 -12.15
C SER A 516 45.83 -42.64 -12.95
N PHE A 517 44.92 -42.76 -13.94
CA PHE A 517 44.83 -43.91 -14.83
C PHE A 517 46.08 -44.01 -15.72
N GLN A 518 46.57 -42.89 -16.26
CA GLN A 518 47.83 -42.88 -17.02
C GLN A 518 49.00 -43.34 -16.15
N ARG A 519 49.12 -42.86 -14.91
CA ARG A 519 50.16 -43.33 -13.97
C ARG A 519 50.08 -44.84 -13.68
N ILE A 520 48.89 -45.39 -13.55
CA ILE A 520 48.67 -46.85 -13.36
C ILE A 520 48.97 -47.61 -14.66
N SER A 521 48.61 -47.07 -15.82
CA SER A 521 48.88 -47.65 -17.14
C SER A 521 50.38 -47.69 -17.44
N ASP A 522 51.10 -46.59 -17.21
CA ASP A 522 52.56 -46.51 -17.29
C ASP A 522 53.23 -47.52 -16.35
N GLN A 523 52.74 -47.66 -15.11
CA GLN A 523 53.28 -48.62 -14.15
C GLN A 523 53.01 -50.07 -14.57
N ALA A 524 51.83 -50.35 -15.13
CA ALA A 524 51.49 -51.68 -15.66
C ALA A 524 52.37 -52.01 -16.88
N GLN A 525 52.52 -51.08 -17.83
CA GLN A 525 53.37 -51.26 -19.00
C GLN A 525 54.84 -51.48 -18.61
N ARG A 526 55.37 -50.72 -17.64
CA ARG A 526 56.73 -50.96 -17.10
C ARG A 526 56.85 -52.34 -16.49
N LYS A 527 55.91 -52.77 -15.65
CA LYS A 527 55.91 -54.14 -15.08
C LYS A 527 55.79 -55.24 -16.13
N THR A 528 55.02 -55.03 -17.20
CA THR A 528 54.97 -55.97 -18.33
C THR A 528 56.30 -55.97 -19.08
N GLN A 529 56.94 -54.82 -19.29
CA GLN A 529 58.26 -54.74 -19.91
C GLN A 529 59.33 -55.45 -19.06
N GLU A 530 59.40 -55.15 -17.76
CA GLU A 530 60.25 -55.84 -16.77
C GLU A 530 60.04 -57.37 -16.83
N GLN A 531 58.77 -57.83 -16.88
CA GLN A 531 58.44 -59.25 -17.02
C GLN A 531 58.88 -59.84 -18.36
N THR A 532 58.80 -59.11 -19.47
CA THR A 532 59.30 -59.57 -20.77
C THR A 532 60.83 -59.61 -20.84
N GLU A 533 61.52 -58.65 -20.21
CA GLU A 533 62.98 -58.62 -20.13
C GLU A 533 63.51 -59.80 -19.29
N VAL A 534 62.86 -60.10 -18.15
CA VAL A 534 63.15 -61.31 -17.35
C VAL A 534 62.80 -62.60 -18.09
N LEU A 535 61.71 -62.63 -18.88
CA LEU A 535 61.40 -63.79 -19.72
C LEU A 535 62.45 -64.01 -20.83
N GLU A 536 62.99 -62.94 -21.41
CA GLU A 536 64.02 -63.05 -22.44
C GLU A 536 65.38 -63.45 -21.85
N SER A 537 65.75 -62.96 -20.65
CA SER A 537 66.95 -63.44 -19.96
C SER A 537 66.83 -64.93 -19.59
N LEU A 538 65.68 -65.37 -19.09
CA LEU A 538 65.42 -66.79 -18.80
C LEU A 538 65.43 -67.67 -20.06
N LYS A 539 64.96 -67.19 -21.21
CA LYS A 539 65.14 -67.88 -22.49
C LYS A 539 66.60 -67.97 -22.89
N GLN A 540 67.38 -66.91 -22.69
CA GLN A 540 68.80 -66.86 -23.02
C GLN A 540 69.62 -67.80 -22.13
N GLU A 541 69.36 -67.82 -20.82
CA GLU A 541 69.92 -68.80 -19.87
C GLU A 541 69.53 -70.24 -20.22
N LEU A 542 68.28 -70.48 -20.62
CA LEU A 542 67.83 -71.79 -21.11
C LEU A 542 68.53 -72.19 -22.43
N ALA A 543 68.88 -71.22 -23.28
CA ALA A 543 69.61 -71.46 -24.52
C ALA A 543 71.09 -71.78 -24.25
N THR A 544 71.77 -71.02 -23.37
CA THR A 544 73.16 -71.31 -22.98
C THR A 544 73.25 -72.66 -22.25
N SER A 545 72.34 -72.94 -21.31
CA SER A 545 72.29 -74.22 -20.59
C SER A 545 72.06 -75.42 -21.53
N LYS A 546 71.23 -75.27 -22.58
CA LYS A 546 71.09 -76.28 -23.63
C LYS A 546 72.36 -76.47 -24.46
N GLN A 547 73.06 -75.38 -24.79
CA GLN A 547 74.31 -75.43 -25.54
C GLN A 547 75.45 -76.06 -24.72
N GLU A 548 75.52 -75.76 -23.42
CA GLU A 548 76.42 -76.41 -22.46
C GLU A 548 76.12 -77.91 -22.34
N LEU A 549 74.85 -78.30 -22.21
CA LEU A 549 74.42 -79.70 -22.24
C LEU A 549 74.86 -80.42 -23.53
N GLN A 550 74.72 -79.77 -24.68
CA GLN A 550 75.12 -80.34 -25.97
C GLN A 550 76.66 -80.48 -26.08
N ILE A 551 77.43 -79.55 -25.54
CA ILE A 551 78.90 -79.64 -25.44
C ILE A 551 79.31 -80.79 -24.51
N VAL A 552 78.65 -80.94 -23.36
CA VAL A 552 78.89 -82.04 -22.42
C VAL A 552 78.53 -83.39 -23.04
N GLN A 553 77.44 -83.49 -23.83
CA GLN A 553 77.10 -84.70 -24.57
C GLN A 553 78.17 -85.06 -25.61
N GLY A 554 78.65 -84.11 -26.41
CA GLY A 554 79.74 -84.36 -27.36
C GLY A 554 81.07 -84.74 -26.70
N SER A 555 81.35 -84.18 -25.51
CA SER A 555 82.49 -84.57 -24.67
C SER A 555 82.36 -86.01 -24.14
N LEU A 556 81.14 -86.42 -23.76
CA LEU A 556 80.85 -87.77 -23.29
C LEU A 556 80.94 -88.81 -24.41
N GLU A 557 80.40 -88.52 -25.60
CA GLU A 557 80.50 -89.41 -26.77
C GLU A 557 81.96 -89.58 -27.23
N THR A 558 82.74 -88.51 -27.26
CA THR A 558 84.17 -88.58 -27.61
C THR A 558 85.00 -89.30 -26.55
N SER A 559 84.67 -89.15 -25.26
CA SER A 559 85.24 -89.94 -24.16
C SER A 559 84.95 -91.44 -24.33
N ALA A 560 83.69 -91.83 -24.55
CA ALA A 560 83.29 -93.23 -24.74
C ALA A 560 83.97 -93.88 -25.98
N GLN A 561 84.12 -93.13 -27.08
CA GLN A 561 84.89 -93.59 -28.25
C GLN A 561 86.39 -93.76 -27.96
N SER A 562 86.94 -93.08 -26.95
CA SER A 562 88.32 -93.26 -26.51
C SER A 562 88.50 -94.49 -25.63
N GLU A 563 87.59 -94.75 -24.69
CA GLU A 563 87.59 -95.97 -23.86
C GLU A 563 87.44 -97.24 -24.72
N ALA A 564 86.57 -97.20 -25.74
CA ALA A 564 86.39 -98.30 -26.70
C ALA A 564 87.67 -98.62 -27.50
N LYS A 565 88.55 -97.63 -27.74
CA LYS A 565 89.86 -97.86 -28.38
C LYS A 565 90.87 -98.48 -27.43
N TRP A 566 91.00 -97.93 -26.21
CA TRP A 566 91.96 -98.43 -25.23
C TRP A 566 91.65 -99.86 -24.76
N THR A 567 90.37 -100.19 -24.55
CA THR A 567 89.94 -101.55 -24.19
C THR A 567 90.28 -102.59 -25.27
N ALA A 568 90.06 -102.26 -26.56
CA ALA A 568 90.46 -103.11 -27.66
C ALA A 568 91.99 -103.31 -27.75
N GLN A 569 92.77 -102.24 -27.50
CA GLN A 569 94.22 -102.28 -27.60
C GLN A 569 94.89 -103.05 -26.44
N ILE A 570 94.27 -103.09 -25.26
CA ILE A 570 94.72 -103.93 -24.13
C ILE A 570 94.56 -105.43 -24.46
N ALA A 571 93.43 -105.83 -25.08
CA ALA A 571 93.13 -107.22 -25.36
C ALA A 571 94.12 -107.89 -26.34
N GLU A 572 94.63 -107.15 -27.32
CA GLU A 572 95.64 -107.66 -28.26
C GLU A 572 97.02 -107.82 -27.59
N LEU A 573 97.40 -106.90 -26.70
CA LEU A 573 98.67 -106.97 -25.94
C LEU A 573 98.71 -108.15 -24.96
N GLU A 574 97.59 -108.53 -24.34
CA GLU A 574 97.53 -109.72 -23.48
C GLU A 574 97.72 -111.03 -24.26
N LYS A 575 97.23 -111.07 -25.50
CA LYS A 575 97.37 -112.19 -26.44
C LYS A 575 98.81 -112.32 -26.95
N GLU A 576 99.50 -111.21 -27.22
CA GLU A 576 100.94 -111.21 -27.52
C GLU A 576 101.79 -111.65 -26.32
N ARG A 577 101.47 -111.19 -25.10
CA ARG A 577 102.13 -111.67 -23.86
C ARG A 577 102.02 -113.19 -23.72
N GLY A 578 100.86 -113.77 -24.03
CA GLY A 578 100.62 -115.21 -24.00
C GLY A 578 101.41 -116.01 -25.04
N SER A 579 101.70 -115.46 -26.22
CA SER A 579 102.48 -116.16 -27.25
C SER A 579 103.98 -116.19 -26.91
N LEU A 580 104.52 -115.09 -26.37
CA LEU A 580 105.92 -114.96 -25.99
C LEU A 580 106.34 -115.90 -24.84
N VAL A 581 105.50 -116.07 -23.81
CA VAL A 581 105.77 -117.00 -22.69
C VAL A 581 105.93 -118.45 -23.19
N ASN A 582 105.10 -118.85 -24.16
CA ASN A 582 105.17 -120.19 -24.78
C ASN A 582 106.39 -120.37 -25.71
N ALA A 583 107.05 -119.29 -26.13
CA ALA A 583 108.30 -119.35 -26.90
C ALA A 583 109.53 -119.52 -25.98
N VAL A 584 109.56 -118.81 -24.84
CA VAL A 584 110.66 -118.89 -23.86
C VAL A 584 110.83 -120.29 -23.32
N ALA A 585 109.74 -120.93 -22.86
CA ALA A 585 109.78 -122.29 -22.29
C ALA A 585 110.40 -123.34 -23.25
N ARG A 586 110.23 -123.17 -24.57
CA ARG A 586 110.81 -124.05 -25.59
C ARG A 586 112.31 -123.81 -25.82
N GLN A 587 112.83 -122.63 -25.51
CA GLN A 587 114.27 -122.34 -25.59
C GLN A 587 115.02 -122.82 -24.34
N GLU A 588 114.40 -122.77 -23.15
CA GLU A 588 114.97 -123.32 -21.92
C GLU A 588 115.17 -124.84 -22.01
N GLU A 589 114.20 -125.55 -22.59
CA GLU A 589 114.26 -127.00 -22.85
C GLU A 589 115.38 -127.36 -23.86
N GLN A 590 115.64 -126.50 -24.85
CA GLN A 590 116.75 -126.65 -25.81
C GLN A 590 118.12 -126.32 -25.22
N LEU A 591 118.20 -125.39 -24.26
CA LEU A 591 119.47 -125.01 -23.61
C LEU A 591 119.99 -126.11 -22.69
N SER A 592 119.12 -126.79 -21.93
CA SER A 592 119.52 -127.93 -21.09
C SER A 592 120.16 -129.05 -21.91
N ALA A 593 119.57 -129.39 -23.06
CA ALA A 593 120.09 -130.42 -23.96
C ALA A 593 121.46 -130.08 -24.59
N LEU A 594 121.80 -128.79 -24.71
CA LEU A 594 123.11 -128.34 -25.19
C LEU A 594 124.17 -128.34 -24.07
N GLN A 595 123.79 -128.17 -22.80
CA GLN A 595 124.73 -128.21 -21.68
C GLN A 595 125.30 -129.61 -21.45
N GLU A 596 124.48 -130.68 -21.53
CA GLU A 596 124.96 -132.06 -21.41
C GLU A 596 125.95 -132.45 -22.52
N GLN A 597 125.74 -131.94 -23.75
CA GLN A 597 126.68 -132.18 -24.85
C GLN A 597 128.04 -131.49 -24.64
N LEU A 598 128.05 -130.32 -24.00
CA LEU A 598 129.27 -129.56 -23.76
C LEU A 598 130.22 -130.31 -22.81
N GLU A 599 129.74 -130.78 -21.66
CA GLU A 599 130.56 -131.50 -20.68
C GLU A 599 131.22 -132.77 -21.26
N TYR A 600 130.48 -133.52 -22.09
CA TYR A 600 131.00 -134.70 -22.78
C TYR A 600 132.18 -134.37 -23.74
N THR A 601 132.16 -133.20 -24.37
CA THR A 601 133.28 -132.75 -25.24
C THR A 601 134.48 -132.24 -24.43
N GLN A 602 134.22 -131.52 -23.33
CA GLN A 602 135.25 -130.98 -22.42
C GLN A 602 136.19 -132.08 -21.92
N LEU A 603 135.63 -133.23 -21.53
CA LEU A 603 136.34 -134.37 -20.95
C LEU A 603 137.20 -135.16 -21.96
N LYS A 604 136.92 -135.05 -23.27
CA LYS A 604 137.75 -135.66 -24.33
C LYS A 604 138.99 -134.83 -24.67
N LEU A 605 138.92 -133.50 -24.50
CA LEU A 605 139.97 -132.59 -24.92
C LEU A 605 141.21 -132.64 -24.00
N SER A 606 141.01 -132.85 -22.69
CA SER A 606 142.10 -133.01 -21.73
C SER A 606 143.00 -134.21 -22.06
N SER A 607 142.40 -135.34 -22.43
CA SER A 607 143.10 -136.57 -22.83
C SER A 607 144.04 -136.38 -24.03
N THR A 608 143.80 -135.40 -24.90
CA THR A 608 144.65 -135.12 -26.06
C THR A 608 145.80 -134.14 -25.76
N GLN A 609 145.67 -133.31 -24.72
CA GLN A 609 146.62 -132.22 -24.44
C GLN A 609 147.98 -132.75 -23.95
N GLU A 610 148.00 -133.78 -23.10
CA GLU A 610 149.23 -134.30 -22.49
C GLU A 610 150.13 -135.05 -23.48
N SER A 611 149.55 -135.77 -24.44
CA SER A 611 150.28 -136.55 -25.44
C SER A 611 151.20 -135.69 -26.32
N ILE A 612 150.76 -134.47 -26.65
CA ILE A 612 151.50 -133.54 -27.52
C ILE A 612 152.76 -132.98 -26.83
N CYS A 613 152.72 -132.78 -25.50
CA CYS A 613 153.82 -132.18 -24.74
C CYS A 613 155.09 -133.05 -24.72
N GLN A 614 154.93 -134.36 -24.87
CA GLN A 614 156.05 -135.31 -24.90
C GLN A 614 156.81 -135.28 -26.23
N LEU A 615 156.11 -135.09 -27.36
CA LEU A 615 156.69 -135.20 -28.71
C LEU A 615 157.63 -134.02 -29.06
N ALA A 616 157.36 -132.83 -28.52
CA ALA A 616 158.08 -131.60 -28.86
C ALA A 616 159.56 -131.57 -28.41
N LYS A 617 159.97 -132.43 -27.47
CA LYS A 617 161.35 -132.45 -26.96
C LYS A 617 162.33 -133.17 -27.89
N ASP A 618 161.89 -134.21 -28.59
CA ASP A 618 162.79 -135.04 -29.41
C ASP A 618 163.15 -134.40 -30.76
N GLN A 619 162.27 -133.60 -31.37
CA GLN A 619 162.54 -132.98 -32.67
C GLN A 619 163.72 -131.99 -32.66
N ARG A 620 163.97 -131.30 -31.53
CA ARG A 620 165.10 -130.36 -31.40
C ARG A 620 166.48 -131.04 -31.47
N LYS A 621 166.52 -132.37 -31.36
CA LYS A 621 167.72 -133.22 -31.42
C LYS A 621 168.22 -133.46 -32.86
N ILE A 622 167.39 -133.19 -33.88
CA ILE A 622 167.65 -133.56 -35.28
C ILE A 622 168.29 -132.41 -36.08
N LEU A 623 167.72 -131.20 -36.00
CA LEU A 623 168.08 -130.07 -36.88
C LEU A 623 169.53 -129.58 -36.78
N LEU A 624 170.24 -129.84 -35.68
CA LEU A 624 171.66 -129.48 -35.52
C LEU A 624 172.64 -130.49 -36.17
N ALA A 625 172.16 -131.63 -36.67
CA ALA A 625 172.99 -132.58 -37.42
C ALA A 625 173.15 -132.20 -38.90
N GLU A 626 172.22 -131.42 -39.46
CA GLU A 626 172.12 -131.18 -40.91
C GLU A 626 172.91 -129.94 -41.37
N SER A 627 173.00 -128.89 -40.55
CA SER A 627 173.80 -127.69 -40.86
C SER A 627 175.29 -128.00 -41.05
N ARG A 628 175.80 -129.07 -40.43
CA ARG A 628 177.17 -129.58 -40.64
C ARG A 628 177.43 -130.03 -42.09
N ARG A 629 176.39 -130.49 -42.81
CA ARG A 629 176.52 -131.09 -44.15
C ARG A 629 176.51 -130.06 -45.29
N ALA A 630 176.05 -128.83 -45.04
CA ALA A 630 175.97 -127.77 -46.05
C ALA A 630 177.30 -127.03 -46.27
N ALA A 631 178.18 -126.98 -45.26
CA ALA A 631 179.40 -126.17 -45.32
C ALA A 631 180.52 -126.80 -46.18
N GLU A 632 180.58 -128.13 -46.29
CA GLU A 632 181.66 -128.84 -47.00
C GLU A 632 181.62 -128.62 -48.53
N GLN A 633 180.46 -128.28 -49.10
CA GLN A 633 180.30 -128.06 -50.55
C GLN A 633 180.81 -126.70 -51.05
N VAL A 634 181.02 -125.72 -50.16
CA VAL A 634 181.53 -124.38 -50.53
C VAL A 634 183.05 -124.40 -50.79
N VAL A 635 183.74 -125.51 -50.50
CA VAL A 635 185.21 -125.61 -50.49
C VAL A 635 185.84 -125.82 -51.87
N GLN A 636 185.12 -126.36 -52.87
CA GLN A 636 185.76 -126.98 -54.04
C GLN A 636 185.77 -126.20 -55.37
N GLU A 637 184.84 -125.28 -55.65
CA GLU A 637 184.65 -124.81 -57.05
C GLU A 637 185.65 -123.73 -57.52
N ALA A 638 185.89 -122.66 -56.75
CA ALA A 638 186.79 -121.57 -57.19
C ALA A 638 187.37 -120.74 -56.03
N LEU A 639 188.66 -120.78 -55.70
CA LEU A 639 189.79 -121.62 -56.13
C LEU A 639 190.37 -121.51 -57.57
N ARG A 640 189.91 -120.59 -58.43
CA ARG A 640 190.65 -120.23 -59.65
C ARG A 640 190.80 -118.72 -59.84
N GLN A 641 192.00 -118.24 -59.45
CA GLN A 641 192.64 -116.95 -59.78
C GLN A 641 192.02 -115.73 -59.03
N PHE A 642 192.70 -115.15 -58.02
CA PHE A 642 193.87 -114.23 -58.06
C PHE A 642 193.52 -112.88 -58.74
N GLU A 643 193.74 -111.68 -58.17
CA GLU A 643 194.84 -111.21 -57.30
C GLU A 643 194.44 -110.13 -56.22
N GLU A 644 195.31 -109.96 -55.20
CA GLU A 644 195.54 -108.75 -54.32
C GLU A 644 194.47 -108.30 -53.25
N PRO A 645 194.84 -107.54 -52.18
CA PRO A 645 194.26 -107.74 -50.81
C PRO A 645 193.82 -106.50 -49.96
N THR A 646 193.07 -106.69 -48.85
CA THR A 646 193.40 -106.22 -47.44
C THR A 646 192.32 -106.39 -46.32
N LEU A 647 192.71 -107.07 -45.21
CA LEU A 647 192.53 -106.86 -43.73
C LEU A 647 191.19 -106.48 -42.97
N PHE A 648 191.06 -107.07 -41.73
CA PHE A 648 190.37 -106.64 -40.46
C PHE A 648 188.81 -106.73 -40.28
N SER A 649 188.16 -106.83 -39.08
CA SER A 649 188.41 -107.52 -37.76
C SER A 649 187.25 -107.43 -36.69
N CYS A 650 187.13 -108.41 -35.77
CA CYS A 650 186.62 -108.46 -34.34
C CYS A 650 185.18 -108.08 -33.78
N ALA A 651 184.56 -109.07 -33.10
CA ALA A 651 184.03 -109.15 -31.68
C ALA A 651 182.78 -108.37 -31.09
N GLY A 652 182.01 -109.00 -30.16
CA GLY A 652 180.90 -108.42 -29.35
C GLY A 652 180.28 -109.38 -28.27
N SER A 653 179.45 -108.92 -27.27
CA SER A 653 178.99 -109.79 -26.13
C SER A 653 177.81 -109.30 -25.19
N ALA A 654 177.02 -110.25 -24.62
CA ALA A 654 176.34 -110.37 -23.29
C ALA A 654 175.16 -109.45 -22.75
N GLY A 655 174.35 -109.97 -21.78
CA GLY A 655 173.34 -109.25 -20.91
C GLY A 655 172.25 -110.14 -20.19
N ALA A 656 171.64 -109.75 -19.03
CA ALA A 656 170.66 -110.60 -18.25
C ALA A 656 169.75 -109.96 -17.10
N LEU A 657 168.54 -110.54 -16.83
CA LEU A 657 167.66 -110.59 -15.59
C LEU A 657 166.98 -109.29 -14.98
N PRO A 658 166.12 -109.29 -13.89
CA PRO A 658 164.73 -109.85 -13.71
C PRO A 658 163.65 -109.00 -12.88
N LEU A 659 162.42 -109.53 -12.64
CA LEU A 659 161.40 -109.33 -11.50
C LEU A 659 160.17 -108.32 -11.48
N ALA A 660 158.98 -108.81 -10.97
CA ALA A 660 157.94 -108.24 -10.02
C ALA A 660 156.60 -107.45 -10.37
N SER A 661 155.41 -108.05 -10.01
CA SER A 661 154.28 -107.60 -9.08
C SER A 661 153.02 -106.67 -9.35
N LEU A 662 151.80 -107.19 -8.97
CA LEU A 662 150.64 -106.68 -8.11
C LEU A 662 149.34 -105.83 -8.51
N GLN A 663 148.13 -106.36 -8.15
CA GLN A 663 146.79 -105.78 -7.68
C GLN A 663 145.91 -104.79 -8.55
N VAL A 664 144.66 -104.29 -8.25
CA VAL A 664 143.73 -104.17 -7.06
C VAL A 664 142.17 -104.32 -7.37
N HIS A 665 141.21 -103.72 -6.58
CA HIS A 665 139.67 -103.75 -6.59
C HIS A 665 139.07 -102.31 -6.23
N PRO A 666 137.79 -101.96 -5.79
CA PRO A 666 136.49 -102.66 -5.46
C PRO A 666 135.05 -101.96 -5.70
N TYR A 667 133.92 -102.70 -5.49
CA TYR A 667 132.52 -102.44 -4.94
C TYR A 667 131.65 -101.12 -4.99
N SER A 668 130.28 -101.26 -4.98
CA SER A 668 129.20 -100.65 -4.07
C SER A 668 127.96 -99.80 -4.56
N LEU A 669 126.73 -100.26 -4.19
CA LEU A 669 125.53 -99.64 -3.51
C LEU A 669 124.87 -98.24 -3.81
N LEU A 670 123.65 -98.02 -3.23
CA LEU A 670 122.87 -96.76 -2.94
C LEU A 670 121.84 -96.24 -4.03
N LEU A 671 120.74 -95.45 -3.81
CA LEU A 671 119.83 -95.08 -2.66
C LEU A 671 118.54 -94.27 -3.09
N PHE A 672 117.35 -94.52 -2.47
CA PHE A 672 116.22 -93.57 -2.07
C PHE A 672 115.48 -92.65 -3.13
N SER A 673 114.44 -91.82 -2.87
CA SER A 673 113.20 -91.85 -2.01
C SER A 673 112.25 -90.61 -2.16
N VAL A 674 110.93 -90.77 -1.89
CA VAL A 674 109.95 -89.86 -1.19
C VAL A 674 109.58 -88.41 -1.68
N GLY A 675 108.28 -88.08 -1.66
CA GLY A 675 107.69 -86.76 -1.29
C GLY A 675 106.61 -86.14 -2.23
N LEU A 676 105.81 -85.11 -1.88
CA LEU A 676 105.05 -84.74 -0.64
C LEU A 676 104.28 -83.39 -0.83
N GLU A 677 102.93 -83.40 -0.93
CA GLU A 677 101.95 -82.34 -0.47
C GLU A 677 102.17 -80.82 -0.89
N PRO A 678 101.51 -79.75 -0.35
CA PRO A 678 100.19 -79.54 0.30
C PRO A 678 99.36 -78.23 -0.04
N HIS A 679 98.14 -78.14 0.53
CA HIS A 679 97.51 -77.00 1.28
C HIS A 679 96.88 -75.68 0.72
N VAL A 680 95.75 -75.32 1.40
CA VAL A 680 95.33 -74.01 1.99
C VAL A 680 94.23 -73.11 1.34
N THR A 681 93.53 -72.37 2.22
CA THR A 681 92.26 -71.58 2.11
C THR A 681 92.53 -70.09 2.56
N PRO A 682 91.72 -69.26 3.26
CA PRO A 682 90.25 -69.18 3.58
C PRO A 682 89.65 -67.71 3.56
N LEU A 683 88.49 -67.49 4.25
CA LEU A 683 87.94 -66.22 4.85
C LEU A 683 87.15 -65.21 3.96
N SER A 684 86.33 -64.26 4.49
CA SER A 684 85.15 -64.31 5.43
C SER A 684 84.63 -62.88 5.76
N GLY A 685 83.34 -62.66 6.05
CA GLY A 685 82.85 -61.36 6.61
C GLY A 685 81.37 -61.29 7.09
N LEU A 686 81.12 -60.56 8.19
CA LEU A 686 79.84 -60.27 8.91
C LEU A 686 80.01 -58.90 9.65
N PRO A 687 79.01 -58.18 10.27
CA PRO A 687 77.91 -58.70 11.15
C PRO A 687 76.56 -57.87 11.19
N ARG A 688 75.78 -58.04 12.28
CA ARG A 688 74.50 -57.36 12.71
C ARG A 688 74.78 -56.15 13.68
N PRO A 689 73.88 -55.56 14.56
CA PRO A 689 72.43 -55.77 14.90
C PRO A 689 71.53 -54.55 15.34
N ALA A 690 70.22 -54.84 15.64
CA ALA A 690 69.32 -54.20 16.66
C ALA A 690 68.84 -52.72 16.51
N ALA A 691 67.85 -52.15 17.24
CA ALA A 691 66.54 -52.57 17.82
C ALA A 691 65.78 -51.32 18.46
N HIS A 692 64.57 -51.49 19.04
CA HIS A 692 63.70 -50.53 19.83
C HIS A 692 62.64 -49.66 19.12
N TRP A 693 61.48 -49.30 19.73
CA TRP A 693 60.53 -49.91 20.74
C TRP A 693 59.24 -49.02 20.84
N ASP A 694 58.13 -49.56 21.37
CA ASP A 694 56.76 -49.04 21.72
C ASP A 694 56.37 -47.53 21.74
N ARG A 695 55.08 -47.25 21.40
CA ARG A 695 54.02 -46.84 22.38
C ARG A 695 52.57 -46.81 21.84
N LEU A 696 51.59 -46.94 22.75
CA LEU A 696 50.15 -46.72 22.55
C LEU A 696 49.71 -45.36 23.15
N GLU A 697 48.55 -44.82 22.73
CA GLU A 697 47.49 -44.43 23.67
C GLU A 697 46.11 -44.17 23.00
N VAL A 698 45.02 -44.26 23.79
CA VAL A 698 43.61 -44.02 23.39
C VAL A 698 42.83 -43.49 24.60
N PRO A 699 42.00 -42.44 24.47
CA PRO A 699 40.75 -42.42 25.26
C PRO A 699 39.50 -41.74 24.64
N LYS A 700 38.40 -42.52 24.64
CA LYS A 700 37.05 -42.20 25.16
C LYS A 700 36.11 -41.20 24.45
N CYS A 701 34.89 -41.69 24.22
CA CYS A 701 33.66 -40.92 24.05
C CYS A 701 33.14 -40.33 25.38
N HIS A 702 32.18 -39.39 25.31
CA HIS A 702 31.25 -39.08 26.40
C HIS A 702 29.84 -38.74 25.87
N LEU A 703 28.80 -39.05 26.66
CA LEU A 703 27.40 -38.74 26.35
C LEU A 703 26.93 -37.51 27.13
N ARG A 704 26.06 -36.70 26.49
CA ARG A 704 24.82 -36.06 27.02
C ARG A 704 24.36 -34.98 26.02
N SER A 705 23.14 -34.46 26.02
CA SER A 705 21.80 -34.97 26.39
C SER A 705 20.84 -33.78 26.32
N VAL A 706 19.79 -33.87 25.50
CA VAL A 706 18.50 -33.15 25.62
C VAL A 706 18.55 -31.68 26.12
N GLN A 707 18.32 -30.74 25.20
CA GLN A 707 17.05 -29.99 25.22
C GLN A 707 16.65 -29.56 23.81
#